data_AF-A0AA41UAD7-F1
#
_entry.id   AF-A0AA41UAD7-F1
#
_cell.length_a   1.000
_cell.length_b   1.000
_cell.length_c   1.000
_cell.angle_alpha   90.00
_cell.angle_beta   90.00
_cell.angle_gamma   90.00
#
_symmetry.space_group_name_H-M   'P 1'
#
loop_
_entity.id
_entity.type
_entity.pdbx_description
1 polymer ?
#
loop_
_entity_poly.entity_id
_entity_poly.type
_entity_poly.pdbx_seq_one_letter_code
_entity_poly.pdbx_strand_id
1 'polypeptide(L)'
;MQFLLGADWEEYCLKMTVLPTTVAPPTTDRLFDILTNPFVVLNAPLDASKEDVVAAFEDGLADNNAGEDALRDARKQLLAPKLRLQATVELLPDATYVEREEAINALRQSWPLSELIAIAKTLPSFSRTIFLSQIALLRPSSGVLRLFALSRAQLNRDAVAETVAEYLISSGNPRPQTDAIYEVIEAVTLKNAERLFGRYDGARSAAVDMTRCLQEELPRAASEQTGALGIVVDAYARMAMPTLQVNRRKVEDAADAIRQDPDVTGGIETLVDALTQWDEIAQPQQLLASHKGRDEGAARDLFQYLRSLMLDLANEKDRPSLALAINKACLTVFAELPRAKQQLKDDQTSLEGLVQQERLHELSAFVTNAKSNPDPLVRDLNLGAFGPSSRGSAASLYDIFTRSLAMTKGTPASKYVWGFARALALELNNELGEETASQRLVEGLHAHPQFRDAPPDMKALIETDVATARSNAVHRKLNKAIQAKNRGQVRDRLTELVSITKDPAERAQYQQTINQIDAANRGRIINWVVWAVICLVVVGVVSSLGNRGRSYSSTHPSYSALATSRVASTEETKPAVGAGKEFNRQNIRYCMYQNARLDAAKSMLVTERSDGVIAAFNQQVDDFNSRCGSYRYYDTDFSAVQSEVGAKRAVLTAEGQAMVQVWRAKF
;
A
#
# COMPACT_ATOMS: atom_id res chain seq x y z
N MET A 1 30.17 30.67 -12.59
CA MET A 1 29.67 31.53 -11.49
C MET A 1 29.60 30.64 -10.25
N GLN A 2 30.16 31.13 -9.14
CA GLN A 2 30.76 30.40 -8.02
C GLN A 2 29.81 30.41 -6.80
N PHE A 3 29.94 29.40 -5.91
CA PHE A 3 29.30 29.22 -4.59
C PHE A 3 27.79 28.89 -4.58
N LEU A 4 27.29 27.89 -3.84
CA LEU A 4 27.58 27.52 -2.45
C LEU A 4 27.76 25.99 -2.24
N LEU A 5 28.99 25.58 -1.94
CA LEU A 5 29.29 24.45 -1.06
C LEU A 5 29.30 25.04 0.37
N GLY A 6 28.42 24.55 1.25
CA GLY A 6 28.30 25.01 2.63
C GLY A 6 28.28 23.84 3.59
N ALA A 7 29.38 23.74 4.35
CA ALA A 7 29.51 23.19 5.70
C ALA A 7 28.35 22.37 6.27
N ASP A 8 28.49 21.04 6.28
CA ASP A 8 27.90 20.18 7.31
C ASP A 8 28.56 18.78 7.42
N TRP A 9 29.68 18.54 6.73
CA TRP A 9 30.30 17.21 6.63
C TRP A 9 31.35 16.90 7.69
N GLU A 10 32.03 17.92 8.25
CA GLU A 10 33.13 17.71 9.20
C GLU A 10 32.65 17.45 10.65
N GLU A 11 31.47 17.94 11.04
CA GLU A 11 30.99 17.81 12.43
C GLU A 11 30.42 16.41 12.75
N TYR A 12 29.97 15.66 11.74
CA TYR A 12 29.38 14.33 11.95
C TYR A 12 30.41 13.19 12.02
N CYS A 13 31.60 13.37 11.44
CA CYS A 13 32.65 12.35 11.46
C CYS A 13 33.35 12.20 12.82
N LEU A 14 33.13 13.14 13.76
CA LEU A 14 33.81 13.19 15.06
C LEU A 14 33.02 12.56 16.22
N LYS A 15 31.79 12.06 16.01
CA LYS A 15 30.90 11.61 17.11
C LYS A 15 30.58 10.11 17.19
N MET A 16 31.27 9.23 16.47
CA MET A 16 31.13 7.76 16.66
C MET A 16 32.46 7.09 17.02
N THR A 17 32.96 7.38 18.21
CA THR A 17 33.96 6.56 18.92
C THR A 17 33.26 5.58 19.86
N VAL A 18 33.00 4.36 19.39
CA VAL A 18 33.14 3.12 20.19
C VAL A 18 33.42 1.98 19.19
N LEU A 19 34.64 1.42 19.26
CA LEU A 19 35.03 0.19 18.57
C LEU A 19 34.39 -1.03 19.24
N PRO A 20 33.97 -2.05 18.48
CA PRO A 20 34.13 -3.43 18.88
C PRO A 20 35.33 -4.00 18.12
N THR A 21 36.36 -4.35 18.89
CA THR A 21 37.48 -5.20 18.47
C THR A 21 36.97 -6.62 18.15
N THR A 22 37.64 -7.23 17.16
CA THR A 22 37.56 -8.63 16.68
C THR A 22 36.73 -8.87 15.42
N VAL A 23 37.38 -8.62 14.27
CA VAL A 23 36.95 -9.08 12.94
C VAL A 23 37.60 -10.45 12.68
N ALA A 24 36.79 -11.47 12.46
CA ALA A 24 37.24 -12.73 11.87
C ALA A 24 37.62 -12.51 10.39
N PRO A 25 38.66 -13.17 9.85
CA PRO A 25 39.14 -12.87 8.52
C PRO A 25 38.17 -13.42 7.45
N PRO A 26 37.86 -12.67 6.38
CA PRO A 26 37.23 -13.26 5.22
C PRO A 26 38.24 -14.13 4.47
N THR A 27 37.71 -15.21 3.90
CA THR A 27 38.37 -16.19 3.05
C THR A 27 39.27 -15.58 1.97
N THR A 28 40.44 -16.18 1.80
CA THR A 28 41.50 -15.83 0.87
C THR A 28 41.08 -15.98 -0.60
N ASP A 29 40.43 -14.95 -1.12
CA ASP A 29 40.72 -14.48 -2.47
C ASP A 29 41.46 -13.16 -2.28
N ARG A 30 42.70 -13.03 -2.75
CA ARG A 30 43.47 -11.79 -2.53
C ARG A 30 42.70 -10.66 -3.22
N LEU A 31 42.02 -9.82 -2.44
CA LEU A 31 41.47 -8.55 -2.90
C LEU A 31 42.58 -7.83 -3.67
N PHE A 32 42.30 -7.46 -4.92
CA PHE A 32 43.26 -6.73 -5.74
C PHE A 32 43.76 -5.50 -4.99
N ASP A 33 45.06 -5.29 -5.08
CA ASP A 33 45.75 -4.15 -4.49
C ASP A 33 46.59 -3.51 -5.60
N ILE A 34 46.40 -2.22 -5.84
CA ILE A 34 47.20 -1.46 -6.81
C ILE A 34 48.70 -1.65 -6.55
N LEU A 35 49.11 -1.81 -5.28
CA LEU A 35 50.51 -2.02 -4.90
C LEU A 35 51.08 -3.38 -5.34
N THR A 36 50.22 -4.32 -5.72
CA THR A 36 50.61 -5.64 -6.26
C THR A 36 50.64 -5.68 -7.79
N ASN A 37 50.28 -4.58 -8.46
CA ASN A 37 50.37 -4.49 -9.91
C ASN A 37 51.83 -4.69 -10.36
N PRO A 38 52.10 -5.47 -11.42
CA PRO A 38 53.45 -5.86 -11.78
C PRO A 38 54.37 -4.69 -12.18
N PHE A 39 53.82 -3.58 -12.71
CA PHE A 39 54.60 -2.36 -12.93
C PHE A 39 55.05 -1.70 -11.62
N VAL A 40 54.20 -1.73 -10.60
CA VAL A 40 54.49 -1.18 -9.26
C VAL A 40 55.49 -2.05 -8.52
N VAL A 41 55.39 -3.37 -8.64
CA VAL A 41 56.30 -4.35 -8.03
C VAL A 41 57.71 -4.24 -8.62
N LEU A 42 57.84 -4.03 -9.94
CA LEU A 42 59.13 -3.84 -10.60
C LEU A 42 59.63 -2.39 -10.59
N ASN A 43 58.82 -1.43 -10.11
CA ASN A 43 59.12 0.00 -10.22
C ASN A 43 59.40 0.45 -11.68
N ALA A 44 58.57 -0.03 -12.62
CA ALA A 44 58.70 0.23 -14.05
C ALA A 44 57.54 1.10 -14.56
N PRO A 45 57.78 2.06 -15.48
CA PRO A 45 56.72 2.86 -16.07
C PRO A 45 55.86 2.03 -17.07
N LEU A 46 54.67 2.51 -17.42
CA LEU A 46 53.73 1.77 -18.28
C LEU A 46 54.25 1.56 -19.72
N ASP A 47 55.11 2.46 -20.19
CA ASP A 47 55.80 2.40 -21.49
C ASP A 47 57.14 1.64 -21.44
N ALA A 48 57.50 1.01 -20.31
CA ALA A 48 58.74 0.23 -20.18
C ALA A 48 58.88 -0.84 -21.28
N SER A 49 59.96 -0.77 -22.05
CA SER A 49 60.30 -1.76 -23.07
C SER A 49 60.58 -3.14 -22.46
N LYS A 50 60.78 -4.15 -23.32
CA LYS A 50 61.15 -5.49 -22.86
C LYS A 50 62.47 -5.48 -22.08
N GLU A 51 63.41 -4.69 -22.55
CA GLU A 51 64.73 -4.48 -21.95
C GLU A 51 64.60 -3.77 -20.59
N ASP A 52 63.77 -2.73 -20.51
CA ASP A 52 63.52 -2.01 -19.25
C ASP A 52 62.91 -2.93 -18.18
N VAL A 53 61.97 -3.80 -18.57
CA VAL A 53 61.35 -4.78 -17.65
C VAL A 53 62.37 -5.80 -17.13
N VAL A 54 63.33 -6.20 -17.96
CA VAL A 54 64.41 -7.11 -17.53
C VAL A 54 65.37 -6.40 -16.58
N ALA A 55 65.77 -5.17 -16.90
CA ALA A 55 66.62 -4.36 -16.02
C ALA A 55 65.96 -4.09 -14.67
N ALA A 56 64.70 -3.66 -14.66
CA ALA A 56 63.93 -3.40 -13.45
C ALA A 56 63.77 -4.65 -12.55
N PHE A 57 63.72 -5.85 -13.14
CA PHE A 57 63.76 -7.11 -12.40
C PHE A 57 65.11 -7.37 -11.74
N GLU A 58 66.22 -7.12 -12.44
CA GLU A 58 67.57 -7.28 -11.91
C GLU A 58 67.83 -6.27 -10.77
N ASP A 59 67.44 -5.01 -10.96
CA ASP A 59 67.50 -3.96 -9.94
C ASP A 59 66.66 -4.34 -8.72
N GLY A 60 65.43 -4.82 -8.92
CA GLY A 60 64.54 -5.26 -7.84
C GLY A 60 65.12 -6.43 -7.01
N LEU A 61 65.83 -7.36 -7.65
CA LEU A 61 66.55 -8.44 -6.95
C LEU A 61 67.75 -7.91 -6.16
N ALA A 62 68.49 -6.94 -6.71
CA ALA A 62 69.66 -6.35 -6.07
C ALA A 62 69.27 -5.51 -4.85
N ASP A 63 68.22 -4.69 -4.97
CA ASP A 63 67.73 -3.79 -3.93
C ASP A 63 66.88 -4.50 -2.86
N ASN A 64 66.43 -5.74 -3.15
CA ASN A 64 65.49 -6.51 -2.32
C ASN A 64 64.19 -5.73 -2.03
N ASN A 65 63.68 -5.03 -3.05
CA ASN A 65 62.51 -4.14 -2.97
C ASN A 65 61.17 -4.91 -2.83
N ALA A 66 61.14 -6.18 -3.24
CA ALA A 66 60.01 -7.09 -3.08
C ALA A 66 60.51 -8.54 -3.01
N GLY A 67 59.64 -9.47 -2.58
CA GLY A 67 59.99 -10.89 -2.55
C GLY A 67 60.34 -11.43 -3.95
N GLU A 68 61.36 -12.28 -4.03
CA GLU A 68 61.87 -12.82 -5.30
C GLU A 68 60.78 -13.44 -6.18
N ASP A 69 59.85 -14.21 -5.58
CA ASP A 69 58.73 -14.80 -6.31
C ASP A 69 57.78 -13.75 -6.91
N ALA A 70 57.54 -12.65 -6.20
CA ALA A 70 56.69 -11.56 -6.69
C ALA A 70 57.37 -10.81 -7.85
N LEU A 71 58.68 -10.58 -7.76
CA LEU A 71 59.47 -9.99 -8.86
C LEU A 71 59.44 -10.90 -10.10
N ARG A 72 59.64 -12.22 -9.92
CA ARG A 72 59.63 -13.21 -11.01
C ARG A 72 58.26 -13.26 -11.70
N ASP A 73 57.19 -13.27 -10.92
CA ASP A 73 55.83 -13.28 -11.45
C ASP A 73 55.48 -11.95 -12.15
N ALA A 74 55.85 -10.81 -11.56
CA ALA A 74 55.64 -9.50 -12.18
C ALA A 74 56.33 -9.40 -13.54
N ARG A 75 57.59 -9.82 -13.64
CA ARG A 75 58.31 -9.89 -14.92
C ARG A 75 57.58 -10.78 -15.91
N LYS A 76 57.15 -11.97 -15.49
CA LYS A 76 56.40 -12.90 -16.36
C LYS A 76 55.12 -12.26 -16.90
N GLN A 77 54.37 -11.56 -16.06
CA GLN A 77 53.14 -10.87 -16.45
C GLN A 77 53.42 -9.75 -17.48
N LEU A 78 54.45 -8.91 -17.25
CA LEU A 78 54.76 -7.80 -18.16
C LEU A 78 55.37 -8.24 -19.50
N LEU A 79 55.98 -9.42 -19.57
CA LEU A 79 56.51 -9.98 -20.82
C LEU A 79 55.45 -10.71 -21.66
N ALA A 80 54.28 -11.00 -21.10
CA ALA A 80 53.18 -11.65 -21.79
C ALA A 80 52.16 -10.60 -22.29
N PRO A 81 51.96 -10.41 -23.61
CA PRO A 81 51.17 -9.28 -24.14
C PRO A 81 49.77 -9.11 -23.55
N LYS A 82 49.02 -10.22 -23.37
CA LYS A 82 47.67 -10.20 -22.80
C LYS A 82 47.67 -9.78 -21.32
N LEU A 83 48.62 -10.29 -20.54
CA LEU A 83 48.73 -9.98 -19.11
C LEU A 83 49.28 -8.56 -18.90
N ARG A 84 50.20 -8.12 -19.75
CA ARG A 84 50.66 -6.73 -19.79
C ARG A 84 49.51 -5.76 -20.05
N LEU A 85 48.68 -6.01 -21.07
CA LEU A 85 47.50 -5.19 -21.35
C LEU A 85 46.59 -5.08 -20.12
N GLN A 86 46.32 -6.20 -19.44
CA GLN A 86 45.54 -6.17 -18.20
C GLN A 86 46.20 -5.31 -17.13
N ALA A 87 47.50 -5.52 -16.87
CA ALA A 87 48.24 -4.75 -15.88
C ALA A 87 48.29 -3.24 -16.19
N THR A 88 48.37 -2.87 -17.48
CA THR A 88 48.34 -1.49 -17.94
C THR A 88 46.98 -0.85 -17.63
N VAL A 89 45.87 -1.52 -17.98
CA VAL A 89 44.52 -1.01 -17.71
C VAL A 89 44.23 -0.90 -16.21
N GLU A 90 44.79 -1.80 -15.40
CA GLU A 90 44.61 -1.81 -13.94
C GLU A 90 45.42 -0.75 -13.19
N LEU A 91 46.42 -0.11 -13.82
CA LEU A 91 47.32 0.85 -13.15
C LEU A 91 47.09 2.29 -13.60
N LEU A 92 45.90 2.82 -13.30
CA LEU A 92 45.58 4.24 -13.49
C LEU A 92 46.00 4.75 -14.90
N PRO A 93 45.47 4.16 -15.98
CA PRO A 93 46.05 4.30 -17.31
C PRO A 93 45.83 5.68 -17.92
N ASP A 94 44.75 6.39 -17.60
CA ASP A 94 44.50 7.75 -18.09
C ASP A 94 45.09 8.84 -17.19
N ALA A 95 45.72 8.49 -16.07
CA ALA A 95 46.47 9.42 -15.23
C ALA A 95 47.88 9.68 -15.80
N THR A 96 48.39 10.89 -15.59
CA THR A 96 49.79 11.21 -15.87
C THR A 96 50.73 10.44 -14.95
N TYR A 97 52.01 10.35 -15.32
CA TYR A 97 53.03 9.71 -14.47
C TYR A 97 53.07 10.31 -13.06
N VAL A 98 53.02 11.65 -12.95
CA VAL A 98 53.07 12.36 -11.66
C VAL A 98 51.86 12.02 -10.78
N GLU A 99 50.65 12.08 -11.35
CA GLU A 99 49.42 11.76 -10.60
C GLU A 99 49.39 10.29 -10.17
N ARG A 100 49.86 9.36 -11.02
CA ARG A 100 49.93 7.93 -10.71
C ARG A 100 50.91 7.67 -9.57
N GLU A 101 52.09 8.26 -9.62
CA GLU A 101 53.11 8.12 -8.58
C GLU A 101 52.63 8.72 -7.23
N GLU A 102 51.98 9.88 -7.26
CA GLU A 102 51.39 10.47 -6.06
C GLU A 102 50.34 9.52 -5.43
N ALA A 103 49.43 8.98 -6.24
CA ALA A 103 48.41 8.04 -5.78
C ALA A 103 49.01 6.74 -5.20
N ILE A 104 50.01 6.16 -5.86
CA ILE A 104 50.70 4.94 -5.38
C ILE A 104 51.45 5.22 -4.08
N ASN A 105 52.17 6.34 -4.00
CA ASN A 105 52.94 6.69 -2.80
C ASN A 105 52.02 7.00 -1.61
N ALA A 106 50.89 7.67 -1.83
CA ALA A 106 49.90 7.90 -0.79
C ALA A 106 49.34 6.59 -0.22
N LEU A 107 49.11 5.57 -1.06
CA LEU A 107 48.70 4.24 -0.62
C LEU A 107 49.82 3.52 0.14
N ARG A 108 51.06 3.51 -0.39
CA ARG A 108 52.23 2.87 0.27
C ARG A 108 52.47 3.44 1.67
N GLN A 109 52.34 4.76 1.80
CA GLN A 109 52.55 5.48 3.06
C GLN A 109 51.30 5.51 3.96
N SER A 110 50.20 4.87 3.55
CA SER A 110 48.95 4.82 4.33
C SER A 110 48.42 6.20 4.72
N TRP A 111 48.38 7.13 3.76
CA TRP A 111 47.88 8.48 3.99
C TRP A 111 46.43 8.52 4.52
N PRO A 112 46.03 9.57 5.24
CA PRO A 112 44.67 9.73 5.73
C PRO A 112 43.62 9.67 4.63
N LEU A 113 42.44 9.11 4.94
CA LEU A 113 41.33 8.96 3.99
C LEU A 113 40.93 10.27 3.30
N SER A 114 40.96 11.39 4.02
CA SER A 114 40.66 12.72 3.46
C SER A 114 41.62 13.13 2.34
N GLU A 115 42.89 12.79 2.48
CA GLU A 115 43.93 13.06 1.47
C GLU A 115 43.79 12.12 0.28
N LEU A 116 43.52 10.83 0.52
CA LEU A 116 43.22 9.89 -0.56
C LEU A 116 41.99 10.33 -1.38
N ILE A 117 40.94 10.84 -0.72
CA ILE A 117 39.77 11.40 -1.42
C ILE A 117 40.14 12.66 -2.21
N ALA A 118 41.06 13.49 -1.72
CA ALA A 118 41.53 14.67 -2.44
C ALA A 118 42.29 14.27 -3.72
N ILE A 119 43.20 13.28 -3.64
CA ILE A 119 43.90 12.72 -4.80
C ILE A 119 42.90 12.10 -5.78
N ALA A 120 41.90 11.34 -5.30
CA ALA A 120 40.90 10.76 -6.17
C ALA A 120 40.20 11.82 -7.05
N LYS A 121 39.93 13.01 -6.50
CA LYS A 121 39.27 14.09 -7.24
C LYS A 121 40.13 14.66 -8.38
N THR A 122 41.46 14.67 -8.24
CA THR A 122 42.38 15.16 -9.28
C THR A 122 42.53 14.15 -10.42
N LEU A 123 42.44 12.85 -10.14
CA LEU A 123 42.61 11.80 -11.14
C LEU A 123 41.58 11.86 -12.28
N PRO A 124 41.97 11.51 -13.52
CA PRO A 124 41.04 11.32 -14.64
C PRO A 124 40.00 10.23 -14.41
N SER A 125 38.92 10.24 -15.21
CA SER A 125 37.69 9.50 -14.93
C SER A 125 37.89 8.00 -14.67
N PHE A 126 38.72 7.30 -15.46
CA PHE A 126 38.90 5.87 -15.32
C PHE A 126 39.84 5.53 -14.17
N SER A 127 41.00 6.18 -14.09
CA SER A 127 41.94 6.07 -12.97
C SER A 127 41.28 6.36 -11.63
N ARG A 128 40.42 7.37 -11.58
CA ARG A 128 39.63 7.69 -10.39
C ARG A 128 38.74 6.52 -9.97
N THR A 129 38.09 5.80 -10.89
CA THR A 129 37.28 4.62 -10.52
C THR A 129 38.13 3.49 -9.92
N ILE A 130 39.31 3.24 -10.48
CA ILE A 130 40.25 2.23 -9.97
C ILE A 130 40.71 2.63 -8.56
N PHE A 131 41.14 3.88 -8.38
CA PHE A 131 41.64 4.39 -7.11
C PHE A 131 40.54 4.44 -6.03
N LEU A 132 39.31 4.85 -6.38
CA LEU A 132 38.17 4.81 -5.46
C LEU A 132 37.84 3.38 -5.01
N SER A 133 38.04 2.37 -5.86
CA SER A 133 37.87 0.97 -5.45
C SER A 133 38.89 0.55 -4.39
N GLN A 134 40.12 1.09 -4.44
CA GLN A 134 41.14 0.88 -3.40
C GLN A 134 40.76 1.62 -2.10
N ILE A 135 40.28 2.86 -2.21
CA ILE A 135 39.80 3.63 -1.05
C ILE A 135 38.65 2.90 -0.34
N ALA A 136 37.73 2.29 -1.09
CA ALA A 136 36.64 1.50 -0.52
C ALA A 136 37.13 0.28 0.27
N LEU A 137 38.30 -0.27 -0.06
CA LEU A 137 38.94 -1.36 0.71
C LEU A 137 39.56 -0.88 2.04
N LEU A 138 39.72 0.43 2.23
CA LEU A 138 40.14 1.03 3.49
C LEU A 138 38.93 1.47 4.31
N ARG A 139 38.02 2.23 3.68
CA ARG A 139 36.77 2.67 4.29
C ARG A 139 35.70 2.86 3.21
N PRO A 140 34.75 1.93 3.07
CA PRO A 140 33.63 2.12 2.17
C PRO A 140 32.70 3.20 2.74
N SER A 141 32.01 3.93 1.85
CA SER A 141 31.01 4.93 2.24
C SER A 141 30.09 5.26 1.07
N SER A 142 28.91 5.80 1.34
CA SER A 142 28.00 6.32 0.31
C SER A 142 28.67 7.35 -0.61
N GLY A 143 29.57 8.19 -0.07
CA GLY A 143 30.33 9.18 -0.85
C GLY A 143 31.30 8.55 -1.86
N VAL A 144 31.95 7.43 -1.49
CA VAL A 144 32.82 6.69 -2.41
C VAL A 144 32.01 6.00 -3.51
N LEU A 145 30.87 5.38 -3.16
CA LEU A 145 29.94 4.77 -4.13
C LEU A 145 29.48 5.81 -5.16
N ARG A 146 29.07 6.98 -4.67
CA ARG A 146 28.63 8.12 -5.47
C ARG A 146 29.71 8.63 -6.39
N LEU A 147 30.91 8.92 -5.87
CA LEU A 147 32.03 9.41 -6.66
C LEU A 147 32.41 8.39 -7.74
N PHE A 148 32.38 7.08 -7.42
CA PHE A 148 32.65 6.03 -8.40
C PHE A 148 31.63 6.05 -9.53
N ALA A 149 30.33 6.08 -9.22
CA ALA A 149 29.27 6.11 -10.22
C ALA A 149 29.35 7.35 -11.13
N LEU A 150 29.58 8.53 -10.55
CA LEU A 150 29.75 9.77 -11.31
C LEU A 150 30.98 9.74 -12.22
N SER A 151 32.09 9.18 -11.74
CA SER A 151 33.31 9.04 -12.53
C SER A 151 33.12 8.07 -13.69
N ARG A 152 32.38 6.98 -13.46
CA ARG A 152 32.04 6.01 -14.50
C ARG A 152 31.09 6.58 -15.56
N ALA A 153 30.17 7.46 -15.17
CA ALA A 153 29.29 8.15 -16.10
C ALA A 153 30.04 9.13 -17.01
N GLN A 154 31.15 9.70 -16.53
CA GLN A 154 32.01 10.61 -17.29
C GLN A 154 33.07 9.90 -18.16
N LEU A 155 33.13 8.57 -18.12
CA LEU A 155 34.17 7.79 -18.78
C LEU A 155 34.09 7.94 -20.31
N ASN A 156 35.12 8.53 -20.90
CA ASN A 156 35.36 8.45 -22.35
C ASN A 156 36.20 7.21 -22.66
N ARG A 157 35.54 6.09 -22.96
CA ARG A 157 36.21 4.80 -23.22
C ARG A 157 37.22 4.87 -24.37
N ASP A 158 36.93 5.67 -25.40
CA ASP A 158 37.74 5.72 -26.62
C ASP A 158 39.05 6.44 -26.34
N ALA A 159 38.99 7.52 -25.55
CA ALA A 159 40.18 8.22 -25.10
C ALA A 159 41.08 7.33 -24.22
N VAL A 160 40.49 6.59 -23.27
CA VAL A 160 41.26 5.67 -22.41
C VAL A 160 41.89 4.55 -23.24
N ALA A 161 41.16 4.00 -24.22
CA ALA A 161 41.68 2.96 -25.09
C ALA A 161 42.84 3.45 -25.96
N GLU A 162 42.79 4.70 -26.44
CA GLU A 162 43.91 5.32 -27.16
C GLU A 162 45.14 5.46 -26.26
N THR A 163 44.98 5.99 -25.04
CA THR A 163 46.10 6.12 -24.08
C THR A 163 46.73 4.76 -23.74
N VAL A 164 45.91 3.73 -23.53
CA VAL A 164 46.41 2.36 -23.28
C VAL A 164 47.17 1.81 -24.50
N ALA A 165 46.66 2.05 -25.71
CA ALA A 165 47.32 1.64 -26.94
C ALA A 165 48.67 2.36 -27.12
N GLU A 166 48.74 3.66 -26.82
CA GLU A 166 49.97 4.44 -26.86
C GLU A 166 51.06 3.88 -25.94
N TYR A 167 50.73 3.51 -24.70
CA TYR A 167 51.71 2.87 -23.79
C TYR A 167 52.24 1.54 -24.34
N LEU A 168 51.37 0.74 -24.96
CA LEU A 168 51.78 -0.54 -25.53
C LEU A 168 52.66 -0.35 -26.77
N ILE A 169 52.33 0.60 -27.64
CA ILE A 169 53.16 0.93 -28.81
C ILE A 169 54.53 1.45 -28.37
N SER A 170 54.56 2.40 -27.42
CA SER A 170 55.80 3.00 -26.91
C SER A 170 56.71 1.99 -26.21
N SER A 171 56.14 0.94 -25.60
CA SER A 171 56.91 -0.19 -25.02
C SER A 171 57.39 -1.22 -26.05
N GLY A 172 57.18 -0.98 -27.35
CA GLY A 172 57.55 -1.89 -28.43
C GLY A 172 56.61 -3.08 -28.64
N ASN A 173 55.43 -3.07 -28.00
CA ASN A 173 54.39 -4.08 -28.22
C ASN A 173 53.53 -3.71 -29.45
N PRO A 174 52.97 -4.69 -30.17
CA PRO A 174 52.01 -4.41 -31.23
C PRO A 174 50.75 -3.73 -30.65
N ARG A 175 50.15 -2.81 -31.41
CA ARG A 175 48.89 -2.17 -31.03
C ARG A 175 47.79 -3.24 -30.85
N PRO A 176 47.17 -3.36 -29.66
CA PRO A 176 46.06 -4.28 -29.48
C PRO A 176 44.85 -3.89 -30.32
N GLN A 177 43.97 -4.85 -30.58
CA GLN A 177 42.65 -4.55 -31.12
C GLN A 177 41.86 -3.73 -30.10
N THR A 178 41.13 -2.72 -30.57
CA THR A 178 40.35 -1.84 -29.70
C THR A 178 39.33 -2.60 -28.87
N ASP A 179 38.66 -3.61 -29.46
CA ASP A 179 37.69 -4.44 -28.75
C ASP A 179 38.33 -5.21 -27.57
N ALA A 180 39.57 -5.69 -27.73
CA ALA A 180 40.30 -6.35 -26.65
C ALA A 180 40.60 -5.38 -25.49
N ILE A 181 40.83 -4.09 -25.77
CA ILE A 181 41.02 -3.08 -24.73
C ILE A 181 39.68 -2.80 -24.03
N TYR A 182 38.59 -2.66 -24.77
CA TYR A 182 37.26 -2.45 -24.19
C TYR A 182 36.83 -3.62 -23.30
N GLU A 183 37.07 -4.87 -23.71
CA GLU A 183 36.80 -6.04 -22.88
C GLU A 183 37.54 -5.98 -21.54
N VAL A 184 38.82 -5.59 -21.54
CA VAL A 184 39.60 -5.44 -20.30
C VAL A 184 39.10 -4.27 -19.46
N ILE A 185 38.77 -3.12 -20.06
CA ILE A 185 38.20 -1.95 -19.36
C ILE A 185 36.90 -2.32 -18.64
N GLU A 186 35.99 -3.03 -19.31
CA GLU A 186 34.72 -3.44 -18.70
C GLU A 186 34.94 -4.51 -17.62
N ALA A 187 35.83 -5.48 -17.84
CA ALA A 187 36.18 -6.48 -16.82
C ALA A 187 36.77 -5.83 -15.55
N VAL A 188 37.67 -4.86 -15.72
CA VAL A 188 38.24 -4.07 -14.61
C VAL A 188 37.17 -3.24 -13.92
N THR A 189 36.26 -2.61 -14.68
CA THR A 189 35.14 -1.84 -14.11
C THR A 189 34.24 -2.70 -13.23
N LEU A 190 33.84 -3.89 -13.69
CA LEU A 190 32.99 -4.80 -12.93
C LEU A 190 33.69 -5.28 -11.65
N LYS A 191 34.97 -5.65 -11.76
CA LYS A 191 35.78 -6.08 -10.60
C LYS A 191 35.97 -4.93 -9.60
N ASN A 192 36.15 -3.70 -10.07
CA ASN A 192 36.25 -2.52 -9.20
C ASN A 192 34.94 -2.22 -8.49
N ALA A 193 33.79 -2.35 -9.18
CA ALA A 193 32.48 -2.17 -8.59
C ALA A 193 32.20 -3.18 -7.47
N GLU A 194 32.64 -4.44 -7.62
CA GLU A 194 32.52 -5.46 -6.57
C GLU A 194 33.36 -5.13 -5.33
N ARG A 195 34.57 -4.60 -5.53
CA ARG A 195 35.46 -4.20 -4.42
C ARG A 195 34.88 -3.09 -3.56
N LEU A 196 34.02 -2.23 -4.13
CA LEU A 196 33.33 -1.18 -3.36
C LEU A 196 32.59 -1.75 -2.15
N PHE A 197 32.19 -3.02 -2.22
CA PHE A 197 31.42 -3.68 -1.17
C PHE A 197 32.23 -4.66 -0.31
N GLY A 198 33.50 -4.92 -0.64
CA GLY A 198 34.31 -6.00 -0.05
C GLY A 198 34.68 -5.82 1.43
N ARG A 199 34.43 -4.64 2.02
CA ARG A 199 34.77 -4.30 3.41
C ARG A 199 33.59 -3.94 4.30
N TYR A 200 32.36 -3.95 3.78
CA TYR A 200 31.20 -3.79 4.67
C TYR A 200 31.07 -5.03 5.57
N ASP A 201 30.70 -4.81 6.84
CA ASP A 201 30.47 -5.89 7.81
C ASP A 201 29.30 -6.82 7.43
N GLY A 202 28.45 -6.40 6.49
CA GLY A 202 27.39 -7.22 5.94
C GLY A 202 26.46 -6.45 4.99
N ALA A 203 25.46 -7.16 4.45
CA ALA A 203 24.55 -6.60 3.46
C ALA A 203 23.77 -5.38 3.98
N ARG A 204 23.40 -5.36 5.27
CA ARG A 204 22.63 -4.24 5.86
C ARG A 204 23.42 -2.94 5.87
N SER A 205 24.69 -2.93 6.29
CA SER A 205 25.50 -1.70 6.32
C SER A 205 25.78 -1.18 4.90
N ALA A 206 26.03 -2.09 3.96
CA ALA A 206 26.13 -1.74 2.55
C ALA A 206 24.82 -1.17 1.97
N ALA A 207 23.67 -1.73 2.36
CA ALA A 207 22.36 -1.28 1.89
C ALA A 207 22.08 0.16 2.32
N VAL A 208 22.43 0.54 3.55
CA VAL A 208 22.26 1.92 4.07
C VAL A 208 22.99 2.92 3.18
N ASP A 209 24.28 2.66 2.91
CA ASP A 209 25.10 3.59 2.13
C ASP A 209 24.73 3.58 0.64
N MET A 210 24.37 2.42 0.08
CA MET A 210 23.90 2.33 -1.30
C MET A 210 22.55 3.02 -1.48
N THR A 211 21.63 2.87 -0.53
CA THR A 211 20.32 3.56 -0.52
C THR A 211 20.51 5.06 -0.45
N ARG A 212 21.38 5.55 0.44
CA ARG A 212 21.71 6.98 0.53
C ARG A 212 22.29 7.50 -0.79
N CYS A 213 23.24 6.77 -1.38
CA CYS A 213 23.82 7.12 -2.69
C CYS A 213 22.73 7.26 -3.77
N LEU A 214 21.78 6.34 -3.83
CA LEU A 214 20.71 6.37 -4.83
C LEU A 214 19.71 7.51 -4.58
N GLN A 215 19.31 7.74 -3.33
CA GLN A 215 18.39 8.82 -2.99
C GLN A 215 18.94 10.21 -3.32
N GLU A 216 20.26 10.41 -3.17
CA GLU A 216 20.93 11.65 -3.52
C GLU A 216 21.06 11.86 -5.04
N GLU A 217 21.31 10.79 -5.80
CA GLU A 217 21.70 10.90 -7.21
C GLU A 217 20.56 10.65 -8.20
N LEU A 218 19.67 9.70 -7.96
CA LEU A 218 18.58 9.35 -8.89
C LEU A 218 17.68 10.54 -9.28
N PRO A 219 17.30 11.47 -8.37
CA PRO A 219 16.46 12.61 -8.76
C PRO A 219 17.06 13.53 -9.84
N ARG A 220 18.38 13.47 -10.05
CA ARG A 220 19.12 14.33 -10.98
C ARG A 220 19.85 13.53 -12.07
N ALA A 221 19.77 12.21 -12.03
CA ALA A 221 20.50 11.33 -12.94
C ALA A 221 19.91 11.40 -14.36
N ALA A 222 20.77 11.65 -15.36
CA ALA A 222 20.42 11.37 -16.75
C ALA A 222 20.77 9.91 -17.10
N SER A 223 20.51 9.50 -18.34
CA SER A 223 20.62 8.10 -18.77
C SER A 223 21.99 7.46 -18.46
N GLU A 224 23.07 8.21 -18.69
CA GLU A 224 24.45 7.74 -18.43
C GLU A 224 24.72 7.54 -16.93
N GLN A 225 24.30 8.48 -16.08
CA GLN A 225 24.41 8.34 -14.62
C GLN A 225 23.57 7.18 -14.09
N THR A 226 22.35 7.00 -14.61
CA THR A 226 21.48 5.87 -14.25
C THR A 226 22.08 4.53 -14.69
N GLY A 227 22.77 4.50 -15.84
CA GLY A 227 23.55 3.34 -16.28
C GLY A 227 24.71 3.02 -15.34
N ALA A 228 25.51 4.03 -14.98
CA ALA A 228 26.64 3.88 -14.07
C ALA A 228 26.23 3.45 -12.65
N LEU A 229 25.14 4.03 -12.11
CA LEU A 229 24.54 3.59 -10.85
C LEU A 229 24.07 2.13 -10.94
N GLY A 230 23.59 1.70 -12.10
CA GLY A 230 23.23 0.31 -12.36
C GLY A 230 24.39 -0.67 -12.12
N ILE A 231 25.59 -0.35 -12.60
CA ILE A 231 26.78 -1.19 -12.39
C ILE A 231 27.08 -1.36 -10.89
N VAL A 232 26.96 -0.28 -10.12
CA VAL A 232 27.20 -0.29 -8.67
C VAL A 232 26.10 -1.08 -7.94
N VAL A 233 24.82 -0.90 -8.32
CA VAL A 233 23.69 -1.65 -7.77
C VAL A 233 23.80 -3.15 -8.08
N ASP A 234 24.27 -3.52 -9.28
CA ASP A 234 24.44 -4.92 -9.65
C ASP A 234 25.57 -5.58 -8.83
N ALA A 235 26.66 -4.86 -8.58
CA ALA A 235 27.73 -5.32 -7.69
C ALA A 235 27.24 -5.49 -6.24
N TYR A 236 26.47 -4.51 -5.73
CA TYR A 236 25.77 -4.62 -4.44
C TYR A 236 24.87 -5.85 -4.39
N ALA A 237 24.04 -6.05 -5.43
CA ALA A 237 23.08 -7.14 -5.51
C ALA A 237 23.74 -8.51 -5.42
N ARG A 238 24.88 -8.70 -6.12
CA ARG A 238 25.66 -9.94 -6.04
C ARG A 238 26.17 -10.22 -4.63
N MET A 239 26.70 -9.21 -3.95
CA MET A 239 27.17 -9.32 -2.56
C MET A 239 26.01 -9.59 -1.58
N ALA A 240 24.88 -8.90 -1.74
CA ALA A 240 23.74 -8.99 -0.84
C ALA A 240 22.89 -10.26 -1.03
N MET A 241 22.99 -10.94 -2.19
CA MET A 241 22.13 -12.05 -2.57
C MET A 241 22.03 -13.17 -1.52
N PRO A 242 23.11 -13.68 -0.91
CA PRO A 242 22.99 -14.75 0.08
C PRO A 242 22.14 -14.33 1.28
N THR A 243 22.33 -13.11 1.77
CA THR A 243 21.59 -12.55 2.92
C THR A 243 20.14 -12.26 2.55
N LEU A 244 19.87 -11.77 1.33
CA LEU A 244 18.51 -11.57 0.84
C LEU A 244 17.73 -12.90 0.76
N GLN A 245 18.36 -13.98 0.28
CA GLN A 245 17.72 -15.29 0.22
C GLN A 245 17.39 -15.85 1.60
N VAL A 246 18.29 -15.68 2.57
CA VAL A 246 18.01 -16.09 3.96
C VAL A 246 16.83 -15.30 4.55
N ASN A 247 16.80 -13.98 4.38
CA ASN A 247 15.69 -13.18 4.90
C ASN A 247 14.37 -13.43 4.15
N ARG A 248 14.43 -13.69 2.83
CA ARG A 248 13.25 -14.10 2.08
C ARG A 248 12.64 -15.39 2.62
N ARG A 249 13.47 -16.40 2.91
CA ARG A 249 12.99 -17.65 3.53
C ARG A 249 12.31 -17.40 4.87
N LYS A 250 12.86 -16.52 5.73
CA LYS A 250 12.20 -16.16 7.00
C LYS A 250 10.81 -15.55 6.77
N VAL A 251 10.64 -14.71 5.75
CA VAL A 251 9.33 -14.16 5.38
C VAL A 251 8.39 -15.28 4.92
N GLU A 252 8.86 -16.16 4.05
CA GLU A 252 8.09 -17.29 3.53
C GLU A 252 7.68 -18.27 4.64
N ASP A 253 8.59 -18.62 5.55
CA ASP A 253 8.35 -19.48 6.71
C ASP A 253 7.32 -18.87 7.68
N ALA A 254 7.44 -17.57 7.97
CA ALA A 254 6.48 -16.86 8.82
C ALA A 254 5.08 -16.77 8.16
N ALA A 255 5.05 -16.51 6.86
CA ALA A 255 3.82 -16.49 6.07
C ALA A 255 3.15 -17.88 6.02
N ASP A 256 3.93 -18.95 5.87
CA ASP A 256 3.41 -20.32 5.87
C ASP A 256 2.93 -20.78 7.25
N ALA A 257 3.58 -20.35 8.33
CA ALA A 257 3.09 -20.57 9.68
C ALA A 257 1.70 -19.96 9.87
N ILE A 258 1.50 -18.70 9.43
CA ILE A 258 0.19 -18.04 9.45
C ILE A 258 -0.82 -18.74 8.54
N ARG A 259 -0.39 -19.23 7.38
CA ARG A 259 -1.27 -19.97 6.45
C ARG A 259 -1.82 -21.26 7.08
N GLN A 260 -0.95 -21.98 7.80
CA GLN A 260 -1.30 -23.24 8.46
C GLN A 260 -2.15 -23.01 9.71
N ASP A 261 -1.74 -22.07 10.55
CA ASP A 261 -2.43 -21.67 11.78
C ASP A 261 -2.59 -20.14 11.81
N PRO A 262 -3.74 -19.60 11.36
CA PRO A 262 -3.99 -18.16 11.37
C PRO A 262 -3.96 -17.52 12.75
N ASP A 263 -4.10 -18.32 13.82
CA ASP A 263 -4.11 -17.85 15.21
C ASP A 263 -2.76 -18.11 15.91
N VAL A 264 -1.70 -18.42 15.13
CA VAL A 264 -0.34 -18.63 15.65
C VAL A 264 0.13 -17.40 16.44
N THR A 265 0.56 -17.64 17.68
CA THR A 265 0.94 -16.57 18.60
C THR A 265 2.16 -15.81 18.07
N GLY A 266 2.03 -14.49 17.91
CA GLY A 266 3.12 -13.64 17.42
C GLY A 266 3.40 -13.76 15.91
N GLY A 267 2.50 -14.39 15.14
CA GLY A 267 2.71 -14.63 13.72
C GLY A 267 2.89 -13.36 12.91
N ILE A 268 2.03 -12.37 13.12
CA ILE A 268 2.09 -11.10 12.39
C ILE A 268 3.35 -10.32 12.73
N GLU A 269 3.71 -10.22 14.01
CA GLU A 269 4.92 -9.55 14.45
C GLU A 269 6.15 -10.21 13.80
N THR A 270 6.21 -11.53 13.81
CA THR A 270 7.30 -12.30 13.19
C THR A 270 7.38 -12.05 11.67
N LEU A 271 6.25 -12.06 10.97
CA LEU A 271 6.19 -11.80 9.53
C LEU A 271 6.62 -10.36 9.21
N VAL A 272 6.10 -9.37 9.94
CA VAL A 272 6.42 -7.95 9.72
C VAL A 272 7.89 -7.67 10.00
N ASP A 273 8.45 -8.24 11.07
CA ASP A 273 9.87 -8.11 11.40
C ASP A 273 10.75 -8.73 10.31
N ALA A 274 10.42 -9.94 9.85
CA ALA A 274 11.14 -10.60 8.76
C ALA A 274 11.06 -9.79 7.45
N LEU A 275 9.88 -9.26 7.13
CA LEU A 275 9.64 -8.49 5.91
C LEU A 275 10.40 -7.15 5.94
N THR A 276 10.42 -6.48 7.09
CA THR A 276 11.19 -5.25 7.30
C THR A 276 12.69 -5.50 7.15
N GLN A 277 13.22 -6.57 7.74
CA GLN A 277 14.64 -6.95 7.60
C GLN A 277 15.03 -7.27 6.15
N TRP A 278 14.11 -7.90 5.40
CA TRP A 278 14.31 -8.14 3.98
C TRP A 278 14.35 -6.83 3.18
N ASP A 279 13.40 -5.92 3.45
CA ASP A 279 13.26 -4.65 2.73
C ASP A 279 14.47 -3.73 2.91
N GLU A 280 15.00 -3.64 4.14
CA GLU A 280 16.22 -2.89 4.46
C GLU A 280 17.40 -3.23 3.54
N ILE A 281 17.48 -4.48 3.07
CA ILE A 281 18.54 -4.97 2.18
C ILE A 281 18.10 -4.89 0.71
N ALA A 282 16.82 -5.08 0.40
CA ALA A 282 16.33 -5.04 -0.97
C ALA A 282 16.29 -3.62 -1.56
N GLN A 283 16.25 -2.59 -0.71
CA GLN A 283 15.90 -1.24 -1.10
C GLN A 283 16.73 -0.62 -2.25
N PRO A 284 18.06 -0.82 -2.36
CA PRO A 284 18.82 -0.28 -3.48
C PRO A 284 18.34 -0.76 -4.86
N GLN A 285 17.91 -2.01 -4.97
CA GLN A 285 17.42 -2.57 -6.23
C GLN A 285 16.02 -2.04 -6.56
N GLN A 286 15.16 -1.90 -5.54
CA GLN A 286 13.82 -1.35 -5.67
C GLN A 286 13.85 0.12 -6.14
N LEU A 287 14.71 0.96 -5.55
CA LEU A 287 14.86 2.37 -5.93
C LEU A 287 15.30 2.53 -7.39
N LEU A 288 16.31 1.76 -7.83
CA LEU A 288 16.77 1.83 -9.22
C LEU A 288 15.70 1.31 -10.20
N ALA A 289 14.97 0.27 -9.84
CA ALA A 289 13.86 -0.25 -10.66
C ALA A 289 12.72 0.78 -10.77
N SER A 290 12.31 1.36 -9.64
CA SER A 290 11.29 2.41 -9.53
C SER A 290 11.63 3.62 -10.40
N HIS A 291 12.87 4.10 -10.34
CA HIS A 291 13.36 5.19 -11.19
C HIS A 291 13.29 4.87 -12.69
N LYS A 292 13.44 3.58 -13.05
CA LYS A 292 13.26 3.08 -14.43
C LYS A 292 11.79 2.78 -14.79
N GLY A 293 10.83 3.12 -13.92
CA GLY A 293 9.40 2.91 -14.14
C GLY A 293 8.96 1.44 -14.14
N ARG A 294 9.71 0.56 -13.46
CA ARG A 294 9.43 -0.88 -13.39
C ARG A 294 9.48 -1.41 -11.95
N ASP A 295 8.78 -2.50 -11.70
CA ASP A 295 8.90 -3.22 -10.41
C ASP A 295 10.21 -4.03 -10.39
N GLU A 296 10.85 -4.12 -9.22
CA GLU A 296 11.97 -5.05 -8.99
C GLU A 296 11.43 -6.49 -8.95
N GLY A 297 12.14 -7.42 -9.58
CA GLY A 297 11.66 -8.78 -9.83
C GLY A 297 11.44 -9.58 -8.55
N ALA A 298 12.43 -9.62 -7.65
CA ALA A 298 12.34 -10.39 -6.41
C ALA A 298 11.27 -9.83 -5.45
N ALA A 299 11.17 -8.51 -5.36
CA ALA A 299 10.15 -7.79 -4.59
C ALA A 299 8.75 -8.07 -5.13
N ARG A 300 8.58 -8.05 -6.46
CA ARG A 300 7.30 -8.37 -7.10
C ARG A 300 6.90 -9.81 -6.83
N ASP A 301 7.83 -10.75 -6.92
CA ASP A 301 7.55 -12.16 -6.67
C ASP A 301 7.19 -12.41 -5.19
N LEU A 302 7.88 -11.75 -4.25
CA LEU A 302 7.52 -11.80 -2.82
C LEU A 302 6.17 -11.15 -2.53
N PHE A 303 5.87 -10.02 -3.17
CA PHE A 303 4.54 -9.39 -3.09
C PHE A 303 3.44 -10.34 -3.57
N GLN A 304 3.62 -11.02 -4.71
CA GLN A 304 2.63 -11.99 -5.21
C GLN A 304 2.40 -13.14 -4.23
N TYR A 305 3.48 -13.62 -3.59
CA TYR A 305 3.41 -14.65 -2.55
C TYR A 305 2.58 -14.20 -1.35
N LEU A 306 2.86 -13.02 -0.80
CA LEU A 306 2.13 -12.46 0.34
C LEU A 306 0.68 -12.09 -0.02
N ARG A 307 0.44 -11.63 -1.25
CA ARG A 307 -0.91 -11.40 -1.77
C ARG A 307 -1.72 -12.70 -1.79
N SER A 308 -1.14 -13.82 -2.22
CA SER A 308 -1.80 -15.12 -2.16
C SER A 308 -2.22 -15.45 -0.73
N LEU A 309 -1.31 -15.29 0.25
CA LEU A 309 -1.64 -15.49 1.65
C LEU A 309 -2.81 -14.60 2.11
N MET A 310 -2.79 -13.31 1.76
CA MET A 310 -3.88 -12.39 2.13
C MET A 310 -5.23 -12.81 1.54
N LEU A 311 -5.24 -13.33 0.31
CA LEU A 311 -6.46 -13.86 -0.32
C LEU A 311 -6.93 -15.14 0.37
N ASP A 312 -6.03 -16.07 0.69
CA ASP A 312 -6.35 -17.31 1.42
C ASP A 312 -6.96 -16.96 2.79
N LEU A 313 -6.36 -16.00 3.51
CA LEU A 313 -6.84 -15.57 4.83
C LEU A 313 -8.22 -14.91 4.77
N ALA A 314 -8.45 -14.02 3.79
CA ALA A 314 -9.70 -13.30 3.67
C ALA A 314 -10.85 -14.18 3.16
N ASN A 315 -10.57 -15.09 2.23
CA ASN A 315 -11.62 -15.84 1.52
C ASN A 315 -11.82 -17.26 2.05
N GLU A 316 -10.76 -17.95 2.49
CA GLU A 316 -10.84 -19.37 2.88
C GLU A 316 -10.79 -19.57 4.40
N LYS A 317 -10.17 -18.65 5.14
CA LYS A 317 -9.97 -18.77 6.59
C LYS A 317 -10.85 -17.87 7.44
N ASP A 318 -11.70 -17.04 6.82
CA ASP A 318 -12.54 -16.05 7.52
C ASP A 318 -11.71 -15.16 8.48
N ARG A 319 -10.54 -14.67 8.02
CA ARG A 319 -9.63 -13.79 8.78
C ARG A 319 -9.27 -12.51 7.99
N PRO A 320 -10.24 -11.69 7.56
CA PRO A 320 -9.96 -10.48 6.79
C PRO A 320 -9.22 -9.41 7.60
N SER A 321 -9.35 -9.42 8.94
CA SER A 321 -8.60 -8.54 9.85
C SER A 321 -7.10 -8.83 9.83
N LEU A 322 -6.73 -10.11 9.77
CA LEU A 322 -5.35 -10.57 9.64
C LEU A 322 -4.77 -10.21 8.27
N ALA A 323 -5.53 -10.48 7.20
CA ALA A 323 -5.16 -10.09 5.84
C ALA A 323 -4.94 -8.57 5.71
N LEU A 324 -5.80 -7.75 6.33
CA LEU A 324 -5.65 -6.30 6.35
C LEU A 324 -4.38 -5.85 7.07
N ALA A 325 -3.98 -6.52 8.15
CA ALA A 325 -2.73 -6.22 8.85
C ALA A 325 -1.51 -6.48 7.97
N ILE A 326 -1.48 -7.63 7.27
CA ILE A 326 -0.41 -7.97 6.32
C ILE A 326 -0.39 -6.97 5.15
N ASN A 327 -1.56 -6.58 4.62
CA ASN A 327 -1.68 -5.62 3.52
C ASN A 327 -1.07 -4.26 3.90
N LYS A 328 -1.31 -3.80 5.13
CA LYS A 328 -0.73 -2.56 5.64
C LYS A 328 0.79 -2.62 5.76
N ALA A 329 1.35 -3.74 6.20
CA ALA A 329 2.80 -3.93 6.21
C ALA A 329 3.39 -3.93 4.79
N CYS A 330 2.71 -4.60 3.85
CA CYS A 330 3.10 -4.64 2.45
C CYS A 330 3.09 -3.24 1.79
N LEU A 331 2.16 -2.35 2.17
CA LEU A 331 2.11 -0.97 1.66
C LEU A 331 3.35 -0.14 2.01
N THR A 332 3.98 -0.43 3.14
CA THR A 332 5.22 0.22 3.55
C THR A 332 6.42 -0.36 2.80
N VAL A 333 6.55 -1.69 2.79
CA VAL A 333 7.69 -2.40 2.20
C VAL A 333 7.74 -2.28 0.68
N PHE A 334 6.60 -2.39 -0.01
CA PHE A 334 6.54 -2.33 -1.47
C PHE A 334 6.18 -0.93 -1.99
N ALA A 335 6.48 0.13 -1.23
CA ALA A 335 6.14 1.50 -1.58
C ALA A 335 6.79 1.98 -2.89
N GLU A 336 7.90 1.36 -3.27
CA GLU A 336 8.70 1.62 -4.48
C GLU A 336 8.31 0.74 -5.67
N LEU A 337 7.31 -0.14 -5.56
CA LEU A 337 6.81 -0.95 -6.67
C LEU A 337 5.53 -0.30 -7.23
N PRO A 338 5.58 0.42 -8.36
CA PRO A 338 4.43 1.17 -8.87
C PRO A 338 3.16 0.33 -9.00
N ARG A 339 3.26 -0.90 -9.49
CA ARG A 339 2.08 -1.75 -9.72
C ARG A 339 1.56 -2.37 -8.43
N ALA A 340 2.47 -2.90 -7.61
CA ALA A 340 2.10 -3.50 -6.32
C ALA A 340 1.45 -2.46 -5.40
N LYS A 341 1.97 -1.24 -5.36
CA LYS A 341 1.42 -0.14 -4.55
C LYS A 341 -0.03 0.20 -4.88
N GLN A 342 -0.36 0.30 -6.18
CA GLN A 342 -1.74 0.57 -6.57
C GLN A 342 -2.65 -0.60 -6.17
N GLN A 343 -2.21 -1.81 -6.47
CA GLN A 343 -2.97 -3.02 -6.16
C GLN A 343 -3.23 -3.20 -4.65
N LEU A 344 -2.24 -2.89 -3.80
CA LEU A 344 -2.37 -2.94 -2.34
C LEU A 344 -3.36 -1.90 -1.77
N LYS A 345 -3.54 -0.76 -2.45
CA LYS A 345 -4.56 0.24 -2.06
C LYS A 345 -5.98 -0.23 -2.39
N ASP A 346 -6.14 -0.85 -3.55
CA ASP A 346 -7.42 -1.42 -3.98
C ASP A 346 -7.81 -2.59 -3.05
N ASP A 347 -6.84 -3.43 -2.70
CA ASP A 347 -7.01 -4.50 -1.72
C ASP A 347 -7.31 -3.96 -0.32
N GLN A 348 -6.62 -2.89 0.12
CA GLN A 348 -6.88 -2.28 1.41
C GLN A 348 -8.34 -1.88 1.55
N THR A 349 -8.88 -1.22 0.54
CA THR A 349 -10.29 -0.78 0.51
C THR A 349 -11.25 -1.97 0.61
N SER A 350 -10.95 -3.04 -0.13
CA SER A 350 -11.76 -4.27 -0.13
C SER A 350 -11.72 -4.99 1.22
N LEU A 351 -10.51 -5.14 1.78
CA LEU A 351 -10.29 -5.78 3.09
C LEU A 351 -10.91 -4.98 4.23
N GLU A 352 -10.85 -3.65 4.19
CA GLU A 352 -11.53 -2.79 5.18
C GLU A 352 -13.05 -3.01 5.18
N GLY A 353 -13.65 -3.19 4.00
CA GLY A 353 -15.06 -3.57 3.86
C GLY A 353 -15.36 -4.95 4.48
N LEU A 354 -14.52 -5.95 4.22
CA LEU A 354 -14.68 -7.29 4.79
C LEU A 354 -14.51 -7.30 6.32
N VAL A 355 -13.54 -6.57 6.86
CA VAL A 355 -13.34 -6.42 8.31
C VAL A 355 -14.55 -5.73 8.96
N GLN A 356 -15.13 -4.75 8.28
CA GLN A 356 -16.36 -4.13 8.76
C GLN A 356 -17.52 -5.13 8.78
N GLN A 357 -17.66 -5.98 7.75
CA GLN A 357 -18.67 -7.02 7.71
C GLN A 357 -18.45 -8.08 8.81
N GLU A 358 -17.22 -8.55 9.00
CA GLU A 358 -16.81 -9.49 10.06
C GLU A 358 -17.27 -8.99 11.43
N ARG A 359 -16.99 -7.72 11.76
CA ARG A 359 -17.35 -7.10 13.04
C ARG A 359 -18.85 -6.92 13.27
N LEU A 360 -19.65 -6.93 12.20
CA LEU A 360 -21.09 -6.68 12.25
C LEU A 360 -21.94 -7.94 12.01
N HIS A 361 -21.31 -9.06 11.65
CA HIS A 361 -22.00 -10.27 11.19
C HIS A 361 -22.99 -10.83 12.22
N GLU A 362 -22.58 -10.98 13.48
CA GLU A 362 -23.49 -11.52 14.52
C GLU A 362 -24.72 -10.63 14.72
N LEU A 363 -24.53 -9.31 14.75
CA LEU A 363 -25.62 -8.36 14.94
C LEU A 363 -26.56 -8.31 13.74
N SER A 364 -26.02 -8.29 12.53
CA SER A 364 -26.84 -8.27 11.32
C SER A 364 -27.64 -9.56 11.17
N ALA A 365 -27.04 -10.72 11.45
CA ALA A 365 -27.72 -12.01 11.44
C ALA A 365 -28.85 -12.07 12.49
N PHE A 366 -28.58 -11.60 13.71
CA PHE A 366 -29.59 -11.51 14.76
C PHE A 366 -30.77 -10.62 14.33
N VAL A 367 -30.48 -9.41 13.85
CA VAL A 367 -31.49 -8.44 13.44
C VAL A 367 -32.34 -8.99 12.29
N THR A 368 -31.72 -9.62 11.28
CA THR A 368 -32.46 -10.28 10.19
C THR A 368 -33.38 -11.38 10.71
N ASN A 369 -32.90 -12.24 11.61
CA ASN A 369 -33.73 -13.29 12.20
C ASN A 369 -34.88 -12.71 13.05
N ALA A 370 -34.61 -11.66 13.84
CA ALA A 370 -35.63 -11.00 14.65
C ALA A 370 -36.73 -10.32 13.80
N LYS A 371 -36.42 -9.89 12.58
CA LYS A 371 -37.42 -9.38 11.63
C LYS A 371 -38.31 -10.50 11.08
N SER A 372 -37.73 -11.63 10.73
CA SER A 372 -38.48 -12.78 10.19
C SER A 372 -39.25 -13.57 11.26
N ASN A 373 -38.79 -13.54 12.50
CA ASN A 373 -39.41 -14.23 13.63
C ASN A 373 -39.38 -13.33 14.89
N PRO A 374 -40.27 -12.33 14.97
CA PRO A 374 -40.22 -11.32 16.02
C PRO A 374 -40.73 -11.79 17.38
N ASP A 375 -41.60 -12.81 17.44
CA ASP A 375 -42.33 -13.23 18.65
C ASP A 375 -41.44 -13.43 19.89
N PRO A 376 -40.28 -14.11 19.83
CA PRO A 376 -39.42 -14.28 21.00
C PRO A 376 -38.89 -12.95 21.53
N LEU A 377 -38.43 -12.08 20.63
CA LEU A 377 -37.89 -10.76 20.99
C LEU A 377 -38.99 -9.85 21.54
N VAL A 378 -40.14 -9.80 20.87
CA VAL A 378 -41.30 -9.00 21.26
C VAL A 378 -41.80 -9.38 22.65
N ARG A 379 -41.98 -10.68 22.90
CA ARG A 379 -42.40 -11.19 24.21
C ARG A 379 -41.42 -10.73 25.30
N ASP A 380 -40.13 -10.90 25.07
CA ASP A 380 -39.11 -10.60 26.07
C ASP A 380 -38.98 -9.08 26.31
N LEU A 381 -39.09 -8.25 25.26
CA LEU A 381 -39.14 -6.79 25.36
C LEU A 381 -40.40 -6.29 26.07
N ASN A 382 -41.54 -6.95 25.91
CA ASN A 382 -42.79 -6.57 26.59
C ASN A 382 -42.76 -6.91 28.10
N LEU A 383 -41.96 -7.89 28.51
CA LEU A 383 -41.81 -8.30 29.92
C LEU A 383 -40.89 -7.39 30.74
N GLY A 384 -40.02 -6.58 30.12
CA GLY A 384 -39.00 -5.81 30.84
C GLY A 384 -38.42 -4.63 30.07
N ALA A 385 -37.44 -3.94 30.65
CA ALA A 385 -36.67 -2.93 29.91
C ALA A 385 -35.54 -3.61 29.12
N PHE A 386 -35.25 -3.10 27.93
CA PHE A 386 -34.07 -3.51 27.18
C PHE A 386 -32.82 -2.97 27.89
N GLY A 387 -31.89 -3.86 28.27
CA GLY A 387 -30.77 -3.50 29.14
C GLY A 387 -30.05 -4.73 29.72
N PRO A 388 -29.09 -4.54 30.66
CA PRO A 388 -28.31 -5.64 31.27
C PRO A 388 -29.14 -6.72 31.96
N SER A 389 -30.39 -6.42 32.34
CA SER A 389 -31.32 -7.35 33.00
C SER A 389 -32.34 -7.96 32.04
N SER A 390 -32.18 -7.77 30.73
CA SER A 390 -33.00 -8.42 29.71
C SER A 390 -32.91 -9.94 29.81
N ARG A 391 -33.92 -10.64 29.27
CA ARG A 391 -34.00 -12.12 29.28
C ARG A 391 -34.19 -12.64 27.87
N GLY A 392 -33.86 -13.91 27.66
CA GLY A 392 -34.09 -14.62 26.41
C GLY A 392 -33.51 -13.89 25.20
N SER A 393 -34.32 -13.70 24.17
CA SER A 393 -33.94 -13.05 22.92
C SER A 393 -33.52 -11.59 23.11
N ALA A 394 -34.11 -10.87 24.07
CA ALA A 394 -33.71 -9.50 24.38
C ALA A 394 -32.33 -9.44 25.06
N ALA A 395 -31.98 -10.43 25.88
CA ALA A 395 -30.64 -10.54 26.47
C ALA A 395 -29.58 -10.79 25.38
N SER A 396 -29.85 -11.74 24.48
CA SER A 396 -28.97 -12.05 23.36
C SER A 396 -28.72 -10.82 22.47
N LEU A 397 -29.76 -10.05 22.16
CA LEU A 397 -29.60 -8.79 21.41
C LEU A 397 -28.70 -7.80 22.15
N TYR A 398 -28.91 -7.63 23.47
CA TYR A 398 -28.11 -6.72 24.29
C TYR A 398 -26.63 -7.13 24.29
N ASP A 399 -26.33 -8.42 24.50
CA ASP A 399 -24.95 -8.92 24.54
C ASP A 399 -24.25 -8.82 23.18
N ILE A 400 -24.94 -9.17 22.09
CA ILE A 400 -24.40 -9.01 20.72
C ILE A 400 -24.16 -7.54 20.42
N PHE A 401 -25.09 -6.66 20.78
CA PHE A 401 -24.97 -5.22 20.58
C PHE A 401 -23.77 -4.64 21.34
N THR A 402 -23.62 -4.96 22.63
CA THR A 402 -22.50 -4.49 23.46
C THR A 402 -21.15 -5.03 22.96
N ARG A 403 -21.08 -6.31 22.57
CA ARG A 403 -19.86 -6.88 21.95
C ARG A 403 -19.53 -6.20 20.61
N SER A 404 -20.53 -5.94 19.78
CA SER A 404 -20.34 -5.24 18.50
C SER A 404 -19.85 -3.80 18.69
N LEU A 405 -20.35 -3.08 19.71
CA LEU A 405 -19.83 -1.76 20.06
C LEU A 405 -18.37 -1.81 20.52
N ALA A 406 -17.98 -2.84 21.29
CA ALA A 406 -16.59 -3.03 21.68
C ALA A 406 -15.68 -3.29 20.47
N MET A 407 -16.09 -4.16 19.55
CA MET A 407 -15.32 -4.51 18.33
C MET A 407 -15.22 -3.36 17.32
N THR A 408 -16.19 -2.44 17.31
CA THR A 408 -16.25 -1.32 16.36
C THR A 408 -15.79 0.01 16.96
N LYS A 409 -15.33 0.01 18.21
CA LYS A 409 -14.88 1.21 18.92
C LYS A 409 -13.80 1.97 18.12
N GLY A 410 -14.00 3.27 17.94
CA GLY A 410 -13.07 4.13 17.20
C GLY A 410 -13.09 3.95 15.68
N THR A 411 -14.03 3.18 15.13
CA THR A 411 -14.15 2.95 13.68
C THR A 411 -15.48 3.47 13.12
N PRO A 412 -15.57 3.79 11.82
CA PRO A 412 -16.83 4.16 11.17
C PRO A 412 -17.94 3.11 11.34
N ALA A 413 -17.57 1.84 11.54
CA ALA A 413 -18.49 0.73 11.77
C ALA A 413 -19.41 0.91 12.99
N SER A 414 -19.00 1.69 14.00
CA SER A 414 -19.79 1.95 15.22
C SER A 414 -21.17 2.54 14.91
N LYS A 415 -21.27 3.40 13.88
CA LYS A 415 -22.54 3.96 13.42
C LYS A 415 -23.55 2.89 13.02
N TYR A 416 -23.08 1.82 12.37
CA TYR A 416 -23.95 0.76 11.86
C TYR A 416 -24.50 -0.11 12.98
N VAL A 417 -23.75 -0.29 14.08
CA VAL A 417 -24.22 -1.00 15.28
C VAL A 417 -25.48 -0.33 15.85
N TRP A 418 -25.42 0.99 16.07
CA TRP A 418 -26.57 1.79 16.49
C TRP A 418 -27.69 1.79 15.45
N GLY A 419 -27.32 1.91 14.16
CA GLY A 419 -28.25 1.90 13.04
C GLY A 419 -29.07 0.62 12.94
N PHE A 420 -28.46 -0.55 13.11
CA PHE A 420 -29.14 -1.84 13.05
C PHE A 420 -30.18 -2.01 14.17
N ALA A 421 -29.81 -1.70 15.42
CA ALA A 421 -30.73 -1.80 16.54
C ALA A 421 -31.87 -0.77 16.45
N ARG A 422 -31.57 0.45 16.00
CA ARG A 422 -32.58 1.47 15.70
C ARG A 422 -33.54 1.02 14.60
N ALA A 423 -33.02 0.48 13.50
CA ALA A 423 -33.83 0.00 12.38
C ALA A 423 -34.79 -1.10 12.83
N LEU A 424 -34.31 -2.07 13.62
CA LEU A 424 -35.16 -3.10 14.22
C LEU A 424 -36.28 -2.49 15.07
N ALA A 425 -35.98 -1.49 15.90
CA ALA A 425 -36.99 -0.82 16.70
C ALA A 425 -38.06 -0.11 15.85
N LEU A 426 -37.65 0.55 14.77
CA LEU A 426 -38.60 1.20 13.85
C LEU A 426 -39.47 0.19 13.12
N GLU A 427 -38.91 -0.95 12.71
CA GLU A 427 -39.63 -2.01 12.00
C GLU A 427 -40.65 -2.70 12.92
N LEU A 428 -40.26 -2.97 14.18
CA LEU A 428 -41.19 -3.43 15.22
C LEU A 428 -42.41 -2.50 15.32
N ASN A 429 -42.21 -1.18 15.29
CA ASN A 429 -43.32 -0.22 15.39
C ASN A 429 -44.15 -0.11 14.10
N ASN A 430 -43.48 0.05 12.95
CA ASN A 430 -44.12 0.49 11.71
C ASN A 430 -44.66 -0.66 10.87
N GLU A 431 -43.97 -1.80 10.85
CA GLU A 431 -44.29 -2.94 9.99
C GLU A 431 -44.97 -4.06 10.77
N LEU A 432 -44.56 -4.27 12.02
CA LEU A 432 -45.05 -5.38 12.85
C LEU A 432 -46.12 -4.96 13.87
N GLY A 433 -46.36 -3.66 14.04
CA GLY A 433 -47.37 -3.13 14.99
C GLY A 433 -47.02 -3.32 16.47
N GLU A 434 -45.77 -3.69 16.77
CA GLU A 434 -45.25 -3.99 18.11
C GLU A 434 -44.69 -2.73 18.79
N GLU A 435 -45.58 -1.75 18.98
CA GLU A 435 -45.23 -0.40 19.46
C GLU A 435 -44.59 -0.40 20.86
N THR A 436 -45.04 -1.30 21.76
CA THR A 436 -44.50 -1.39 23.12
C THR A 436 -43.10 -1.97 23.12
N ALA A 437 -42.87 -3.02 22.33
CA ALA A 437 -41.55 -3.61 22.17
C ALA A 437 -40.57 -2.62 21.53
N SER A 438 -41.00 -1.90 20.49
CA SER A 438 -40.24 -0.80 19.88
C SER A 438 -39.83 0.25 20.90
N GLN A 439 -40.78 0.77 21.68
CA GLN A 439 -40.50 1.77 22.71
C GLN A 439 -39.43 1.28 23.69
N ARG A 440 -39.58 0.04 24.19
CA ARG A 440 -38.63 -0.55 25.15
C ARG A 440 -37.24 -0.70 24.57
N LEU A 441 -37.13 -1.07 23.29
CA LEU A 441 -35.86 -1.19 22.60
C LEU A 441 -35.17 0.18 22.44
N VAL A 442 -35.85 1.20 21.90
CA VAL A 442 -35.25 2.53 21.70
C VAL A 442 -34.87 3.19 23.04
N GLU A 443 -35.72 3.08 24.07
CA GLU A 443 -35.41 3.60 25.40
C GLU A 443 -34.19 2.90 26.02
N GLY A 444 -34.06 1.58 25.82
CA GLY A 444 -32.90 0.82 26.26
C GLY A 444 -31.62 1.18 25.50
N LEU A 445 -31.69 1.46 24.20
CA LEU A 445 -30.56 1.96 23.41
C LEU A 445 -30.05 3.29 23.96
N HIS A 446 -30.96 4.23 24.23
CA HIS A 446 -30.62 5.53 24.82
C HIS A 446 -30.06 5.38 26.26
N ALA A 447 -30.55 4.42 27.03
CA ALA A 447 -30.08 4.14 28.39
C ALA A 447 -28.76 3.33 28.43
N HIS A 448 -28.27 2.84 27.29
CA HIS A 448 -27.05 2.05 27.25
C HIS A 448 -25.83 2.87 27.71
N PRO A 449 -24.92 2.33 28.56
CA PRO A 449 -23.80 3.10 29.12
C PRO A 449 -22.89 3.77 28.09
N GLN A 450 -22.74 3.13 26.91
CA GLN A 450 -21.93 3.63 25.80
C GLN A 450 -22.69 4.62 24.87
N PHE A 451 -23.94 4.97 25.16
CA PHE A 451 -24.69 5.93 24.34
C PHE A 451 -24.02 7.32 24.30
N ARG A 452 -23.31 7.68 25.39
CA ARG A 452 -22.48 8.89 25.44
C ARG A 452 -21.37 8.93 24.37
N ASP A 453 -20.95 7.77 23.86
CA ASP A 453 -19.90 7.61 22.86
C ASP A 453 -20.49 7.35 21.45
N ALA A 454 -21.82 7.36 21.30
CA ALA A 454 -22.48 7.16 20.01
C ALA A 454 -22.19 8.32 19.03
N PRO A 455 -22.13 8.05 17.70
CA PRO A 455 -21.97 9.08 16.70
C PRO A 455 -23.03 10.20 16.82
N PRO A 456 -22.66 11.48 16.59
CA PRO A 456 -23.56 12.62 16.84
C PRO A 456 -24.90 12.54 16.09
N ASP A 457 -24.86 12.09 14.83
CA ASP A 457 -26.05 11.87 14.01
C ASP A 457 -26.93 10.76 14.59
N MET A 458 -26.34 9.67 15.07
CA MET A 458 -27.08 8.58 15.71
C MET A 458 -27.69 8.97 17.05
N LYS A 459 -27.01 9.80 17.85
CA LYS A 459 -27.56 10.36 19.09
C LYS A 459 -28.83 11.14 18.81
N ALA A 460 -28.76 12.10 17.88
CA ALA A 460 -29.89 12.95 17.54
C ALA A 460 -31.09 12.14 17.04
N LEU A 461 -30.85 11.11 16.22
CA LEU A 461 -31.89 10.22 15.73
C LEU A 461 -32.53 9.41 16.86
N ILE A 462 -31.73 8.74 17.71
CA ILE A 462 -32.26 7.91 18.81
C ILE A 462 -32.99 8.77 19.85
N GLU A 463 -32.49 9.96 20.19
CA GLU A 463 -33.20 10.89 21.08
C GLU A 463 -34.56 11.33 20.51
N THR A 464 -34.62 11.55 19.20
CA THR A 464 -35.87 11.87 18.50
C THR A 464 -36.83 10.69 18.53
N ASP A 465 -36.33 9.47 18.30
CA ASP A 465 -37.13 8.25 18.35
C ASP A 465 -37.67 7.99 19.77
N VAL A 466 -36.85 8.17 20.83
CA VAL A 466 -37.29 8.06 22.23
C VAL A 466 -38.40 9.06 22.53
N ALA A 467 -38.21 10.33 22.14
CA ALA A 467 -39.21 11.38 22.37
C ALA A 467 -40.54 11.04 21.66
N THR A 468 -40.46 10.56 20.42
CA THR A 468 -41.63 10.14 19.63
C THR A 468 -42.33 8.94 20.26
N ALA A 469 -41.58 7.91 20.65
CA ALA A 469 -42.13 6.70 21.26
C ALA A 469 -42.83 7.01 22.59
N ARG A 470 -42.23 7.85 23.43
CA ARG A 470 -42.84 8.33 24.68
C ARG A 470 -44.11 9.12 24.43
N SER A 471 -44.07 10.07 23.49
CA SER A 471 -45.25 10.86 23.10
C SER A 471 -46.41 9.97 22.66
N ASN A 472 -46.15 9.02 21.75
CA ASN A 472 -47.15 8.07 21.26
C ASN A 472 -47.74 7.21 22.39
N ALA A 473 -46.90 6.74 23.32
CA ALA A 473 -47.34 5.98 24.48
C ALA A 473 -48.30 6.76 25.38
N VAL A 474 -48.02 8.05 25.62
CA VAL A 474 -48.91 8.92 26.40
C VAL A 474 -50.20 9.21 25.65
N HIS A 475 -50.14 9.45 24.33
CA HIS A 475 -51.34 9.60 23.49
C HIS A 475 -52.26 8.37 23.54
N ARG A 476 -51.71 7.15 23.55
CA ARG A 476 -52.52 5.93 23.72
C ARG A 476 -53.19 5.85 25.09
N LYS A 477 -52.46 6.19 26.16
CA LYS A 477 -53.03 6.27 27.51
C LYS A 477 -54.12 7.34 27.60
N LEU A 478 -53.92 8.48 26.95
CA LEU A 478 -54.90 9.55 26.82
C LEU A 478 -56.16 9.05 26.10
N ASN A 479 -56.02 8.36 24.97
CA ASN A 479 -57.15 7.77 24.24
C ASN A 479 -57.92 6.75 25.10
N LYS A 480 -57.22 5.89 25.85
CA LYS A 480 -57.87 4.96 26.81
C LYS A 480 -58.60 5.71 27.92
N ALA A 481 -58.02 6.76 28.48
CA ALA A 481 -58.65 7.59 29.51
C ALA A 481 -59.89 8.33 28.98
N ILE A 482 -59.84 8.78 27.72
CA ILE A 482 -60.97 9.38 27.01
C ILE A 482 -62.09 8.35 26.83
N GLN A 483 -61.78 7.15 26.33
CA GLN A 483 -62.75 6.06 26.17
C GLN A 483 -63.38 5.64 27.50
N ALA A 484 -62.58 5.59 28.56
CA ALA A 484 -63.02 5.30 29.92
C ALA A 484 -63.79 6.48 30.57
N LYS A 485 -63.92 7.63 29.89
CA LYS A 485 -64.52 8.87 30.40
C LYS A 485 -63.91 9.33 31.74
N ASN A 486 -62.64 9.00 31.99
CA ASN A 486 -61.96 9.32 33.23
C ASN A 486 -61.25 10.68 33.13
N ARG A 487 -61.97 11.73 33.52
CA ARG A 487 -61.50 13.12 33.46
C ARG A 487 -60.17 13.37 34.18
N GLY A 488 -59.95 12.75 35.34
CA GLY A 488 -58.70 12.89 36.09
C GLY A 488 -57.53 12.35 35.29
N GLN A 489 -57.67 11.13 34.76
CA GLN A 489 -56.65 10.53 33.92
C GLN A 489 -56.43 11.28 32.59
N VAL A 490 -57.47 11.86 31.98
CA VAL A 490 -57.32 12.70 30.77
C VAL A 490 -56.47 13.93 31.07
N ARG A 491 -56.74 14.62 32.19
CA ARG A 491 -55.92 15.76 32.65
C ARG A 491 -54.47 15.32 32.89
N ASP A 492 -54.27 14.25 33.64
CA ASP A 492 -52.93 13.77 34.00
C ASP A 492 -52.09 13.43 32.76
N ARG A 493 -52.68 12.77 31.75
CA ARG A 493 -51.97 12.43 30.51
C ARG A 493 -51.69 13.65 29.62
N LEU A 494 -52.56 14.66 29.62
CA LEU A 494 -52.28 15.92 28.95
C LEU A 494 -51.14 16.69 29.64
N THR A 495 -51.09 16.69 30.97
CA THR A 495 -49.98 17.28 31.73
C THR A 495 -48.66 16.55 31.45
N GLU A 496 -48.70 15.22 31.33
CA GLU A 496 -47.55 14.41 30.91
C GLU A 496 -47.09 14.80 29.50
N LEU A 497 -48.00 14.96 28.53
CA LEU A 497 -47.68 15.43 27.17
C LEU A 497 -47.03 16.83 27.18
N VAL A 498 -47.55 17.79 27.95
CA VAL A 498 -46.94 19.11 28.11
C VAL A 498 -45.49 19.01 28.60
N SER A 499 -45.19 18.05 29.48
CA SER A 499 -43.83 17.89 30.02
C SER A 499 -42.83 17.34 29.00
N ILE A 500 -43.27 16.48 28.07
CA ILE A 500 -42.38 15.75 27.13
C ILE A 500 -42.36 16.35 25.71
N THR A 501 -43.37 17.11 25.30
CA THR A 501 -43.44 17.72 23.97
C THR A 501 -42.49 18.91 23.86
N LYS A 502 -41.67 18.96 22.80
CA LYS A 502 -40.75 20.08 22.55
C LYS A 502 -41.37 21.19 21.69
N ASP A 503 -42.41 20.91 20.91
CA ASP A 503 -43.11 21.87 20.06
C ASP A 503 -43.92 22.87 20.92
N PRO A 504 -43.63 24.19 20.86
CA PRO A 504 -44.36 25.22 21.60
C PRO A 504 -45.86 25.28 21.24
N ALA A 505 -46.24 25.03 19.99
CA ALA A 505 -47.62 25.09 19.53
C ALA A 505 -48.43 23.90 20.05
N GLU A 506 -47.88 22.68 19.96
CA GLU A 506 -48.52 21.49 20.55
C GLU A 506 -48.61 21.61 22.08
N ARG A 507 -47.55 22.10 22.75
CA ARG A 507 -47.59 22.37 24.20
C ARG A 507 -48.70 23.35 24.58
N ALA A 508 -48.85 24.44 23.83
CA ALA A 508 -49.91 25.41 24.06
C ALA A 508 -51.30 24.79 23.90
N GLN A 509 -51.50 23.93 22.89
CA GLN A 509 -52.76 23.21 22.68
C GLN A 509 -53.10 22.25 23.84
N TYR A 510 -52.13 21.45 24.31
CA TYR A 510 -52.36 20.58 25.46
C TYR A 510 -52.66 21.40 26.73
N GLN A 511 -51.95 22.51 26.95
CA GLN A 511 -52.18 23.39 28.10
C GLN A 511 -53.56 24.07 28.06
N GLN A 512 -53.98 24.53 26.87
CA GLN A 512 -55.31 25.08 26.67
C GLN A 512 -56.39 24.04 26.97
N THR A 513 -56.15 22.78 26.56
CA THR A 513 -57.06 21.66 26.81
C THR A 513 -57.17 21.34 28.31
N ILE A 514 -56.05 21.37 29.05
CA ILE A 514 -56.04 21.22 30.52
C ILE A 514 -56.89 22.31 31.17
N ASN A 515 -56.72 23.57 30.77
CA ASN A 515 -57.47 24.70 31.33
C ASN A 515 -58.98 24.58 31.05
N GLN A 516 -59.36 24.13 29.85
CA GLN A 516 -60.77 23.88 29.48
C GLN A 516 -61.37 22.72 30.27
N ILE A 517 -60.60 21.66 30.50
CA ILE A 517 -61.00 20.58 31.39
C ILE A 517 -61.25 21.22 32.75
N ASP A 518 -60.26 21.85 33.39
CA ASP A 518 -60.37 22.42 34.73
C ASP A 518 -61.54 23.39 34.93
N ALA A 519 -61.86 24.21 33.93
CA ALA A 519 -62.98 25.17 33.97
C ALA A 519 -64.39 24.54 33.84
N ALA A 520 -64.51 23.31 33.34
CA ALA A 520 -65.83 22.69 33.10
C ALA A 520 -66.48 22.15 34.39
N ASN A 521 -67.63 22.73 34.77
CA ASN A 521 -68.46 22.30 35.90
C ASN A 521 -69.21 20.98 35.62
N ARG A 522 -69.29 20.12 36.65
CA ARG A 522 -69.78 18.72 36.60
C ARG A 522 -71.15 18.60 35.91
N GLY A 523 -71.19 17.96 34.74
CA GLY A 523 -72.42 17.25 34.30
C GLY A 523 -72.73 17.23 32.80
N ARG A 524 -72.56 18.32 32.04
CA ARG A 524 -73.08 18.39 30.64
C ARG A 524 -72.08 18.79 29.56
N ILE A 525 -70.90 19.31 29.93
CA ILE A 525 -69.89 19.84 28.98
C ILE A 525 -68.91 18.76 28.50
N ILE A 526 -68.92 17.57 29.12
CA ILE A 526 -67.94 16.51 28.89
C ILE A 526 -68.01 15.94 27.47
N ASN A 527 -69.22 15.73 26.91
CA ASN A 527 -69.31 15.15 25.57
C ASN A 527 -68.76 16.11 24.50
N TRP A 528 -69.07 17.41 24.57
CA TRP A 528 -68.69 18.35 23.52
C TRP A 528 -67.20 18.73 23.56
N VAL A 529 -66.63 18.93 24.76
CA VAL A 529 -65.18 19.20 24.91
C VAL A 529 -64.35 17.97 24.55
N VAL A 530 -64.79 16.77 24.91
CA VAL A 530 -64.10 15.53 24.51
C VAL A 530 -64.18 15.32 22.99
N TRP A 531 -65.32 15.59 22.33
CA TRP A 531 -65.44 15.53 20.87
C TRP A 531 -64.63 16.62 20.13
N ALA A 532 -64.55 17.84 20.67
CA ALA A 532 -63.70 18.91 20.13
C ALA A 532 -62.20 18.59 20.25
N VAL A 533 -61.79 17.95 21.34
CA VAL A 533 -60.42 17.46 21.57
C VAL A 533 -60.12 16.23 20.70
N ILE A 534 -61.08 15.32 20.50
CA ILE A 534 -60.96 14.21 19.53
C ILE A 534 -60.73 14.76 18.13
N CYS A 535 -61.50 15.78 17.69
CA CYS A 535 -61.30 16.38 16.37
C CYS A 535 -59.94 17.11 16.25
N LEU A 536 -59.45 17.81 17.27
CA LEU A 536 -58.15 18.48 17.22
C LEU A 536 -56.95 17.51 17.31
N VAL A 537 -57.04 16.46 18.14
CA VAL A 537 -55.99 15.44 18.28
C VAL A 537 -55.98 14.49 17.07
N VAL A 538 -57.15 14.10 16.54
CA VAL A 538 -57.25 13.28 15.31
C VAL A 538 -56.84 14.09 14.09
N VAL A 539 -57.15 15.39 13.99
CA VAL A 539 -56.68 16.25 12.88
C VAL A 539 -55.18 16.55 12.99
N GLY A 540 -54.61 16.67 14.20
CA GLY A 540 -53.16 16.73 14.42
C GLY A 540 -52.46 15.41 14.02
N VAL A 541 -53.05 14.27 14.34
CA VAL A 541 -52.55 12.95 13.93
C VAL A 541 -52.70 12.73 12.42
N VAL A 542 -53.83 13.12 11.80
CA VAL A 542 -54.08 13.01 10.35
C VAL A 542 -53.27 14.04 9.54
N SER A 543 -52.95 15.21 10.08
CA SER A 543 -52.02 16.17 9.44
C SER A 543 -50.54 15.82 9.67
N SER A 544 -50.21 15.11 10.76
CA SER A 544 -48.87 14.51 10.95
C SER A 544 -48.66 13.23 10.11
N LEU A 545 -49.75 12.51 9.78
CA LEU A 545 -49.76 11.39 8.83
C LEU A 545 -49.85 11.86 7.37
N GLY A 546 -50.50 13.00 7.11
CA GLY A 546 -50.65 13.59 5.77
C GLY A 546 -49.49 14.48 5.33
N ASN A 547 -48.67 15.00 6.25
CA ASN A 547 -47.57 15.93 5.92
C ASN A 547 -46.16 15.37 6.21
N ARG A 548 -46.05 14.06 6.48
CA ARG A 548 -44.77 13.31 6.43
C ARG A 548 -44.68 12.37 5.24
N GLY A 549 -45.45 12.65 4.17
CA GLY A 549 -45.28 12.08 2.84
C GLY A 549 -44.01 12.58 2.15
N ARG A 550 -42.84 12.39 2.77
CA ARG A 550 -41.63 12.07 2.00
C ARG A 550 -41.43 10.58 2.17
N SER A 551 -42.12 9.83 1.31
CA SER A 551 -41.83 8.43 1.08
C SER A 551 -40.34 8.31 0.78
N TYR A 552 -39.60 7.75 1.74
CA TYR A 552 -38.37 7.07 1.41
C TYR A 552 -38.81 5.85 0.60
N SER A 553 -38.51 5.83 -0.69
CA SER A 553 -38.75 4.66 -1.53
C SER A 553 -37.95 3.48 -0.99
N SER A 554 -38.58 2.62 -0.19
CA SER A 554 -38.15 1.23 -0.12
C SER A 554 -38.57 0.57 -1.43
N THR A 555 -37.59 0.26 -2.27
CA THR A 555 -37.80 -0.64 -3.39
C THR A 555 -37.37 -2.03 -2.94
N HIS A 556 -38.30 -2.79 -2.36
CA HIS A 556 -38.27 -4.24 -2.44
C HIS A 556 -39.43 -4.71 -3.33
N PRO A 557 -39.18 -5.60 -4.31
CA PRO A 557 -40.11 -5.87 -5.40
C PRO A 557 -41.09 -6.98 -5.03
N SER A 558 -42.39 -6.72 -5.13
CA SER A 558 -43.43 -7.74 -5.17
C SER A 558 -44.07 -7.72 -6.55
N TYR A 559 -43.76 -8.73 -7.35
CA TYR A 559 -44.35 -9.00 -8.66
C TYR A 559 -45.81 -9.42 -8.50
N SER A 560 -46.73 -8.82 -9.26
CA SER A 560 -47.78 -9.59 -9.95
C SER A 560 -48.44 -8.78 -11.08
N ALA A 561 -48.03 -9.19 -12.28
CA ALA A 561 -48.78 -9.31 -13.53
C ALA A 561 -49.90 -8.30 -13.86
N LEU A 562 -49.61 -7.46 -14.85
CA LEU A 562 -50.43 -7.39 -16.06
C LEU A 562 -49.50 -7.17 -17.26
N ALA A 563 -49.62 -8.07 -18.22
CA ALA A 563 -48.78 -8.14 -19.40
C ALA A 563 -48.97 -6.90 -20.29
N THR A 564 -47.85 -6.25 -20.62
CA THR A 564 -47.62 -5.78 -21.98
C THR A 564 -46.12 -5.90 -22.22
N SER A 565 -45.74 -6.70 -23.21
CA SER A 565 -44.36 -6.91 -23.64
C SER A 565 -43.65 -5.57 -23.88
N ARG A 566 -42.86 -5.12 -22.91
CA ARG A 566 -41.78 -4.18 -23.15
C ARG A 566 -40.49 -4.96 -22.95
N VAL A 567 -39.88 -5.30 -24.07
CA VAL A 567 -38.49 -5.76 -24.13
C VAL A 567 -37.67 -4.82 -23.25
N ALA A 568 -37.12 -5.32 -22.14
CA ALA A 568 -36.20 -4.55 -21.32
C ALA A 568 -34.99 -4.23 -22.22
N SER A 569 -34.86 -2.96 -22.64
CA SER A 569 -33.75 -2.54 -23.48
C SER A 569 -32.43 -2.75 -22.72
N THR A 570 -31.61 -3.67 -23.21
CA THR A 570 -30.24 -3.91 -22.74
C THR A 570 -29.20 -3.05 -23.49
N GLU A 571 -29.64 -1.94 -24.06
CA GLU A 571 -28.81 -1.05 -24.86
C GLU A 571 -27.65 -0.46 -24.05
N GLU A 572 -26.45 -0.50 -24.65
CA GLU A 572 -25.22 0.09 -24.12
C GLU A 572 -24.97 1.40 -24.86
N THR A 573 -24.81 2.50 -24.11
CA THR A 573 -24.47 3.79 -24.69
C THR A 573 -23.04 4.13 -24.29
N LYS A 574 -22.12 4.13 -25.26
CA LYS A 574 -20.72 4.47 -25.03
C LYS A 574 -20.58 5.91 -24.51
N PRO A 575 -20.01 6.14 -23.31
CA PRO A 575 -19.88 7.48 -22.77
C PRO A 575 -18.88 8.33 -23.56
N ALA A 576 -19.05 9.66 -23.56
CA ALA A 576 -18.05 10.57 -24.11
C ALA A 576 -16.81 10.66 -23.19
N VAL A 577 -15.61 10.80 -23.77
CA VAL A 577 -14.33 10.93 -23.04
C VAL A 577 -14.34 12.08 -22.03
N GLY A 578 -13.77 11.86 -20.83
CA GLY A 578 -13.61 12.85 -19.76
C GLY A 578 -14.03 12.33 -18.38
N ALA A 579 -13.59 13.02 -17.31
CA ALA A 579 -13.83 12.62 -15.91
C ALA A 579 -15.01 13.36 -15.25
N GLY A 580 -15.58 12.77 -14.19
CA GLY A 580 -16.54 13.42 -13.29
C GLY A 580 -17.95 13.65 -13.86
N LYS A 581 -18.27 13.00 -15.00
CA LYS A 581 -19.57 13.07 -15.66
C LYS A 581 -20.62 12.24 -14.91
N GLU A 582 -21.87 12.66 -15.01
CA GLU A 582 -23.00 11.90 -14.46
C GLU A 582 -23.48 10.89 -15.50
N PHE A 583 -23.47 9.61 -15.15
CA PHE A 583 -23.79 8.51 -16.05
C PHE A 583 -25.20 8.00 -15.82
N ASN A 584 -25.94 7.83 -16.92
CA ASN A 584 -27.21 7.13 -16.91
C ASN A 584 -26.99 5.61 -16.92
N ARG A 585 -28.05 4.84 -16.70
CA ARG A 585 -27.99 3.36 -16.66
C ARG A 585 -27.35 2.72 -17.90
N GLN A 586 -27.53 3.29 -19.10
CA GLN A 586 -26.94 2.76 -20.34
C GLN A 586 -25.42 3.01 -20.41
N ASN A 587 -24.95 4.14 -19.88
CA ASN A 587 -23.52 4.45 -19.76
C ASN A 587 -22.83 3.55 -18.73
N ILE A 588 -23.47 3.32 -17.58
CA ILE A 588 -22.98 2.39 -16.56
C ILE A 588 -22.91 0.97 -17.13
N ARG A 589 -23.93 0.56 -17.90
CA ARG A 589 -23.95 -0.72 -18.60
C ARG A 589 -22.75 -0.90 -19.52
N TYR A 590 -22.45 0.09 -20.37
CA TYR A 590 -21.26 0.06 -21.21
C TYR A 590 -19.99 -0.13 -20.37
N CYS A 591 -19.81 0.64 -19.30
CA CYS A 591 -18.60 0.56 -18.49
C CYS A 591 -18.45 -0.80 -17.79
N MET A 592 -19.50 -1.31 -17.15
CA MET A 592 -19.41 -2.59 -16.43
C MET A 592 -19.26 -3.78 -17.39
N TYR A 593 -19.95 -3.75 -18.53
CA TYR A 593 -19.86 -4.82 -19.53
C TYR A 593 -18.51 -4.81 -20.24
N GLN A 594 -18.02 -3.62 -20.61
CA GLN A 594 -16.71 -3.48 -21.22
C GLN A 594 -15.60 -3.88 -20.25
N ASN A 595 -15.72 -3.58 -18.96
CA ASN A 595 -14.78 -4.08 -17.95
C ASN A 595 -14.73 -5.61 -17.93
N ALA A 596 -15.89 -6.27 -17.90
CA ALA A 596 -15.97 -7.74 -17.93
C ALA A 596 -15.39 -8.34 -19.23
N ARG A 597 -15.61 -7.69 -20.39
CA ARG A 597 -15.00 -8.10 -21.67
C ARG A 597 -13.48 -7.97 -21.64
N LEU A 598 -12.96 -6.86 -21.11
CA LEU A 598 -11.52 -6.61 -21.01
C LEU A 598 -10.84 -7.58 -20.02
N ASP A 599 -11.51 -7.92 -18.91
CA ASP A 599 -11.03 -8.93 -17.97
C ASP A 599 -10.93 -10.32 -18.63
N ALA A 600 -11.96 -10.71 -19.38
CA ALA A 600 -11.96 -11.96 -20.14
C ALA A 600 -10.88 -11.96 -21.23
N ALA A 601 -10.72 -10.86 -21.97
CA ALA A 601 -9.67 -10.70 -22.97
C ALA A 601 -8.27 -10.82 -22.33
N LYS A 602 -8.04 -10.14 -21.21
CA LYS A 602 -6.76 -10.17 -20.47
C LYS A 602 -6.34 -11.58 -20.09
N SER A 603 -7.29 -12.44 -19.69
CA SER A 603 -7.00 -13.83 -19.33
C SER A 603 -6.42 -14.66 -20.49
N MET A 604 -6.75 -14.32 -21.74
CA MET A 604 -6.21 -14.99 -22.93
C MET A 604 -4.85 -14.46 -23.39
N LEU A 605 -4.39 -13.35 -22.81
CA LEU A 605 -3.16 -12.66 -23.22
C LEU A 605 -1.95 -13.02 -22.35
N VAL A 606 -2.13 -13.84 -21.30
CA VAL A 606 -1.06 -14.21 -20.35
C VAL A 606 0.15 -14.86 -21.06
N THR A 607 -0.09 -15.60 -22.14
CA THR A 607 0.94 -16.27 -22.94
C THR A 607 1.06 -15.68 -24.35
N GLU A 608 0.42 -14.54 -24.61
CA GLU A 608 0.45 -13.89 -25.92
C GLU A 608 1.82 -13.26 -26.18
N ARG A 609 2.34 -13.42 -27.40
CA ARG A 609 3.68 -12.93 -27.80
C ARG A 609 3.64 -11.91 -28.94
N SER A 610 2.47 -11.67 -29.52
CA SER A 610 2.31 -10.65 -30.56
C SER A 610 2.18 -9.25 -29.96
N ASP A 611 3.19 -8.41 -30.19
CA ASP A 611 3.17 -6.99 -29.78
C ASP A 611 1.98 -6.23 -30.38
N GLY A 612 1.53 -6.61 -31.59
CA GLY A 612 0.36 -6.02 -32.23
C GLY A 612 -0.95 -6.33 -31.49
N VAL A 613 -1.10 -7.57 -31.01
CA VAL A 613 -2.26 -7.99 -30.21
C VAL A 613 -2.26 -7.31 -28.85
N ILE A 614 -1.08 -7.21 -28.20
CA ILE A 614 -0.92 -6.52 -26.91
C ILE A 614 -1.21 -5.02 -27.05
N ALA A 615 -0.72 -4.38 -28.11
CA ALA A 615 -0.99 -2.97 -28.40
C ALA A 615 -2.49 -2.70 -28.64
N ALA A 616 -3.19 -3.59 -29.35
CA ALA A 616 -4.63 -3.48 -29.58
C ALA A 616 -5.44 -3.63 -28.28
N PHE A 617 -5.03 -4.52 -27.38
CA PHE A 617 -5.62 -4.62 -26.04
C PHE A 617 -5.40 -3.35 -25.23
N ASN A 618 -4.17 -2.83 -25.18
CA ASN A 618 -3.84 -1.61 -24.45
C ASN A 618 -4.64 -0.41 -24.97
N GLN A 619 -4.82 -0.28 -26.29
CA GLN A 619 -5.65 0.77 -26.88
C GLN A 619 -7.11 0.72 -26.39
N GLN A 620 -7.65 -0.49 -26.19
CA GLN A 620 -9.02 -0.66 -25.68
C GLN A 620 -9.11 -0.35 -24.18
N VAL A 621 -8.08 -0.67 -23.41
CA VAL A 621 -7.95 -0.27 -22.00
C VAL A 621 -7.83 1.25 -21.88
N ASP A 622 -7.07 1.91 -22.74
CA ASP A 622 -6.92 3.37 -22.75
C ASP A 622 -8.23 4.08 -23.10
N ASP A 623 -8.94 3.61 -24.14
CA ASP A 623 -10.27 4.16 -24.48
C ASP A 623 -11.28 3.92 -23.35
N PHE A 624 -11.24 2.75 -22.71
CA PHE A 624 -12.06 2.45 -21.53
C PHE A 624 -11.75 3.41 -20.37
N ASN A 625 -10.48 3.55 -19.99
CA ASN A 625 -10.06 4.41 -18.88
C ASN A 625 -10.40 5.87 -19.11
N SER A 626 -10.26 6.35 -20.35
CA SER A 626 -10.59 7.73 -20.74
C SER A 626 -12.08 8.10 -20.57
N ARG A 627 -12.95 7.09 -20.46
CA ARG A 627 -14.42 7.25 -20.35
C ARG A 627 -14.95 6.78 -19.01
N CYS A 628 -14.50 5.63 -18.52
CA CYS A 628 -15.04 4.91 -17.36
C CYS A 628 -14.15 5.01 -16.12
N GLY A 629 -13.02 5.72 -16.16
CA GLY A 629 -12.10 5.84 -15.02
C GLY A 629 -12.62 6.71 -13.86
N SER A 630 -13.58 7.61 -14.09
CA SER A 630 -14.19 8.43 -13.04
C SER A 630 -15.54 9.01 -13.47
N TYR A 631 -16.62 8.57 -12.84
CA TYR A 631 -17.99 9.02 -13.11
C TYR A 631 -18.85 9.03 -11.83
N ARG A 632 -19.90 9.85 -11.84
CA ARG A 632 -20.95 9.91 -10.81
C ARG A 632 -22.18 9.17 -11.31
N TYR A 633 -22.89 8.49 -10.43
CA TYR A 633 -24.06 7.68 -10.78
C TYR A 633 -25.06 7.61 -9.62
N TYR A 634 -26.29 7.20 -9.92
CA TYR A 634 -27.28 6.83 -8.91
C TYR A 634 -27.10 5.37 -8.51
N ASP A 635 -27.09 5.08 -7.20
CA ASP A 635 -26.87 3.72 -6.66
C ASP A 635 -27.90 2.69 -7.17
N THR A 636 -29.12 3.15 -7.45
CA THR A 636 -30.19 2.32 -8.02
C THR A 636 -29.87 1.85 -9.43
N ASP A 637 -29.26 2.71 -10.27
CA ASP A 637 -28.85 2.34 -11.63
C ASP A 637 -27.62 1.44 -11.61
N PHE A 638 -26.66 1.71 -10.72
CA PHE A 638 -25.48 0.86 -10.55
C PHE A 638 -25.84 -0.54 -10.07
N SER A 639 -26.65 -0.66 -9.01
CA SER A 639 -27.09 -1.95 -8.47
C SER A 639 -27.89 -2.76 -9.50
N ALA A 640 -28.73 -2.08 -10.28
CA ALA A 640 -29.48 -2.73 -11.35
C ALA A 640 -28.55 -3.29 -12.44
N VAL A 641 -27.58 -2.51 -12.92
CA VAL A 641 -26.60 -2.99 -13.92
C VAL A 641 -25.68 -4.07 -13.34
N GLN A 642 -25.30 -3.98 -12.07
CA GLN A 642 -24.48 -4.99 -11.40
C GLN A 642 -25.15 -6.37 -11.41
N SER A 643 -26.47 -6.41 -11.17
CA SER A 643 -27.24 -7.66 -11.28
C SER A 643 -27.29 -8.21 -12.72
N GLU A 644 -27.29 -7.32 -13.73
CA GLU A 644 -27.25 -7.71 -15.14
C GLU A 644 -25.90 -8.35 -15.53
N VAL A 645 -24.79 -7.88 -14.97
CA VAL A 645 -23.44 -8.45 -15.23
C VAL A 645 -23.37 -9.91 -14.80
N GLY A 646 -23.93 -10.24 -13.63
CA GLY A 646 -24.00 -11.62 -13.15
C GLY A 646 -24.74 -12.52 -14.13
N ALA A 647 -25.92 -12.08 -14.59
CA ALA A 647 -26.74 -12.83 -15.56
C ALA A 647 -26.09 -12.93 -16.96
N LYS A 648 -25.27 -11.95 -17.37
CA LYS A 648 -24.61 -11.91 -18.68
C LYS A 648 -23.17 -12.40 -18.69
N ARG A 649 -22.64 -12.87 -17.56
CA ARG A 649 -21.20 -13.17 -17.42
C ARG A 649 -20.66 -14.11 -18.50
N ALA A 650 -21.41 -15.17 -18.84
CA ALA A 650 -21.01 -16.10 -19.91
C ALA A 650 -20.93 -15.40 -21.29
N VAL A 651 -21.91 -14.54 -21.61
CA VAL A 651 -21.96 -13.80 -22.88
C VAL A 651 -20.81 -12.79 -22.96
N LEU A 652 -20.61 -12.00 -21.90
CA LEU A 652 -19.54 -10.99 -21.84
C LEU A 652 -18.14 -11.63 -21.88
N THR A 653 -18.00 -12.82 -21.30
CA THR A 653 -16.75 -13.60 -21.40
C THR A 653 -16.51 -14.03 -22.84
N ALA A 654 -17.51 -14.59 -23.52
CA ALA A 654 -17.38 -14.98 -24.92
C ALA A 654 -17.08 -13.78 -25.84
N GLU A 655 -17.72 -12.63 -25.60
CA GLU A 655 -17.43 -11.38 -26.33
C GLU A 655 -15.99 -10.90 -26.12
N GLY A 656 -15.49 -10.92 -24.88
CA GLY A 656 -14.09 -10.58 -24.57
C GLY A 656 -13.09 -11.53 -25.23
N GLN A 657 -13.37 -12.83 -25.25
CA GLN A 657 -12.55 -13.82 -25.95
C GLN A 657 -12.57 -13.59 -27.47
N ALA A 658 -13.73 -13.25 -28.04
CA ALA A 658 -13.85 -12.93 -29.46
C ALA A 658 -13.07 -11.68 -29.85
N MET A 659 -12.99 -10.66 -28.99
CA MET A 659 -12.14 -9.47 -29.22
C MET A 659 -10.68 -9.85 -29.44
N VAL A 660 -10.15 -10.79 -28.65
CA VAL A 660 -8.76 -11.28 -28.80
C VAL A 660 -8.58 -12.02 -30.12
N GLN A 661 -9.55 -12.82 -30.55
CA GLN A 661 -9.49 -13.51 -31.85
C GLN A 661 -9.50 -12.52 -33.02
N VAL A 662 -10.26 -11.43 -32.92
CA VAL A 662 -10.25 -10.36 -33.93
C VAL A 662 -8.88 -9.68 -34.01
N TRP A 663 -8.22 -9.43 -32.87
CA TRP A 663 -6.87 -8.86 -32.88
C TRP A 663 -5.83 -9.83 -33.46
N ARG A 664 -5.88 -11.11 -33.09
CA ARG A 664 -5.02 -12.17 -33.65
C ARG A 664 -5.24 -12.42 -35.14
N ALA A 665 -6.42 -12.12 -35.67
CA ALA A 665 -6.67 -12.20 -37.10
C ALA A 665 -6.11 -10.99 -37.86
N LYS A 666 -5.85 -9.88 -37.16
CA LYS A 666 -5.37 -8.61 -37.73
C LYS A 666 -3.84 -8.48 -37.70
N PHE A 667 -3.18 -9.16 -36.76
CA PHE A 667 -1.72 -9.16 -36.54
C PHE A 667 -1.23 -10.60 -36.48
#